data_AF-A0A843JNM4-F1
#
_entry.id   AF-A0A843JNM4-F1
#
_cell.length_a   1.000
_cell.length_b   1.000
_cell.length_c   1.000
_cell.angle_alpha   90.00
_cell.angle_beta   90.00
_cell.angle_gamma   90.00
#
_symmetry.space_group_name_H-M   'P 1'
#
loop_
_entity.id
_entity.type
_entity.pdbx_description
1 polymer ?
#
loop_
_entity_poly.entity_id
_entity_poly.type
_entity_poly.pdbx_seq_one_letter_code
_entity_poly.pdbx_strand_id
1 'polypeptide(L)'
;TRVAAAFGTEENLKNLQGNLLGRIEVLEALLEGDWGDDTVKEYIDKEIARLEKRLKDAEDAIATLNDDMEAAKKALEKLQKDLFAVKSAIRSLVFVPEVYVDGVEAILVQTLNYKTQSIDEDIYNTPEEVAVENEEDSITVSPKVIAKYHVIPSNADLSFLEDGDTVVFVRRDNDPFKTIRTRAKASEDFNVIGVYRGIDEDEEDVIDIEVTVEGTPATEEFISVVALQLTNEDEMYTSDYATVFSEQLDSLRIAMPADEDYHYRRALEEVAGIAELDAEAGIDTLEVYIDSLNIASCDTILIYDQKMDLLSITEAHVVAEGQEGCQVIDPAKLNLRWEFDAVEIEDWEVGAFDEITLVNTDEEKSITASIDAMDLTPVVRAYLVNDDDENAQIAYIKFYVEPQDFEVELDLGQFEFSCEGDSLDFNVSQIYEALGMSEETFYRVYPNFTMTLEEEAEDAEAVEEEAEEEEAGDTVYPDADQETNEGQYWWKGTAEWLWDNAVDADEAPGDPLTREVYFVNPNNGAKITVKLSALPAEIEAYRVPIDRYVENDWTRGWDPDFVNEDGEPEPKVADDDIEKAFALYNVFTPGSGETDPDKCIFENNINAAFLTDETGVIELGEYKYKDGTTLPAIGEPGLQVSNISYYFCKDMEKVTKIGTIPVKFEVPAGDSLNLYATIKIDEKDVRERIAYIDNEGAGLTPNLVYLDKESEVAKILLNTMTELKVVDGKEYPMPGELFIYISAKGILCGDESGEGGFEVNLFWPENAENPDVWVDHFKAKYRQPVYLSDNAADAFIDAVDFGEGGSFINIKELLNPKDWRARPFEPQKDANFVVIPDQVDQIDYFSNYWEYYGPITVEVDTTAITCNLGPDGKEMDLPVTIIVKAPVMKDDLLAEIIDPTKAYREKDGSDSGMTIEEKLDSVNDMIDDETEAGFLTYHNNGTNVTKDYELYIPVKLNYGWGTISKTITVKVYKTTDSFQKK
;
A
#
# COMPACT_ATOMS: atom_id res chain seq x y z
N THR A 1 33.20 28.70 -27.95
CA THR A 1 32.88 29.89 -27.09
C THR A 1 31.53 30.53 -27.39
N ARG A 2 31.29 31.17 -28.56
CA ARG A 2 30.02 31.89 -28.80
C ARG A 2 28.78 31.00 -28.79
N VAL A 3 28.88 29.80 -29.37
CA VAL A 3 27.81 28.78 -29.39
C VAL A 3 27.47 28.30 -27.97
N ALA A 4 28.48 27.77 -27.24
CA ALA A 4 28.33 27.33 -25.85
C ALA A 4 27.81 28.41 -24.87
N ALA A 5 27.96 29.70 -25.19
CA ALA A 5 27.45 30.81 -24.39
C ALA A 5 25.97 31.17 -24.65
N ALA A 6 25.28 30.46 -25.56
CA ALA A 6 23.89 30.72 -25.92
C ALA A 6 22.89 29.68 -25.38
N PHE A 7 23.25 28.38 -25.37
CA PHE A 7 22.31 27.29 -25.06
C PHE A 7 22.84 26.21 -24.10
N GLY A 8 24.09 26.29 -23.63
CA GLY A 8 24.74 25.25 -22.82
C GLY A 8 25.67 24.36 -23.64
N THR A 9 26.09 23.23 -23.06
CA THR A 9 26.82 22.15 -23.74
C THR A 9 25.85 21.20 -24.44
N GLU A 10 26.32 20.51 -25.48
CA GLU A 10 25.56 19.46 -26.19
C GLU A 10 25.09 18.35 -25.24
N GLU A 11 25.99 17.93 -24.34
CA GLU A 11 25.75 17.05 -23.20
C GLU A 11 24.53 17.48 -22.36
N ASN A 12 24.43 18.76 -21.99
CA ASN A 12 23.28 19.26 -21.23
C ASN A 12 21.97 19.25 -22.03
N LEU A 13 22.03 19.33 -23.36
CA LEU A 13 20.86 19.21 -24.23
C LEU A 13 20.45 17.75 -24.43
N LYS A 14 21.40 16.82 -24.58
CA LYS A 14 21.16 15.36 -24.61
C LYS A 14 20.59 14.86 -23.28
N ASN A 15 21.16 15.29 -22.15
CA ASN A 15 20.64 14.97 -20.81
C ASN A 15 19.23 15.54 -20.62
N LEU A 16 18.93 16.74 -21.14
CA LEU A 16 17.58 17.30 -21.14
C LEU A 16 16.62 16.52 -22.06
N GLN A 17 17.09 16.00 -23.19
CA GLN A 17 16.30 15.18 -24.12
C GLN A 17 15.84 13.87 -23.45
N GLY A 18 16.76 13.12 -22.83
CA GLY A 18 16.44 11.90 -22.07
C GLY A 18 15.50 12.16 -20.88
N ASN A 19 15.76 13.23 -20.11
CA ASN A 19 14.89 13.66 -19.00
C ASN A 19 13.49 14.15 -19.44
N LEU A 20 13.27 14.40 -20.74
CA LEU A 20 11.95 14.72 -21.28
C LEU A 20 11.26 13.47 -21.83
N LEU A 21 12.00 12.53 -22.45
CA LEU A 21 11.49 11.24 -22.93
C LEU A 21 10.92 10.36 -21.81
N GLY A 22 11.72 10.02 -20.79
CA GLY A 22 11.24 9.19 -19.66
C GLY A 22 10.10 9.84 -18.86
N ARG A 23 9.96 11.17 -18.94
CA ARG A 23 8.82 11.90 -18.36
C ARG A 23 7.58 11.97 -19.24
N ILE A 24 7.69 11.64 -20.52
CA ILE A 24 6.57 11.40 -21.42
C ILE A 24 6.11 9.95 -21.25
N GLU A 25 7.02 8.97 -21.29
CA GLU A 25 6.70 7.54 -21.12
C GLU A 25 5.93 7.26 -19.82
N VAL A 26 6.39 7.80 -18.67
CA VAL A 26 5.67 7.69 -17.39
C VAL A 26 4.27 8.33 -17.43
N LEU A 27 4.08 9.42 -18.18
CA LEU A 27 2.76 10.06 -18.31
C LEU A 27 1.86 9.35 -19.33
N GLU A 28 2.42 8.68 -20.34
CA GLU A 28 1.70 7.86 -21.31
C GLU A 28 1.22 6.55 -20.66
N ALA A 29 2.07 5.88 -19.88
CA ALA A 29 1.68 4.72 -19.07
C ALA A 29 0.56 5.06 -18.07
N LEU A 30 0.66 6.23 -17.39
CA LEU A 30 -0.43 6.74 -16.55
C LEU A 30 -1.71 7.03 -17.33
N LEU A 31 -1.68 7.26 -18.65
CA LEU A 31 -2.88 7.55 -19.45
C LEU A 31 -3.72 6.30 -19.77
N GLU A 32 -3.09 5.11 -19.77
CA GLU A 32 -3.73 3.82 -20.05
C GLU A 32 -4.60 3.31 -18.89
N GLY A 33 -4.32 3.72 -17.64
CA GLY A 33 -5.11 3.37 -16.45
C GLY A 33 -6.55 3.92 -16.48
N ASP A 34 -7.44 3.34 -15.66
CA ASP A 34 -8.85 3.77 -15.55
C ASP A 34 -9.08 4.64 -14.30
N TRP A 35 -9.14 5.95 -14.50
CA TRP A 35 -9.09 6.95 -13.43
C TRP A 35 -10.46 7.47 -12.96
N GLY A 36 -11.56 7.01 -13.56
CA GLY A 36 -12.93 7.44 -13.23
C GLY A 36 -13.31 8.90 -13.54
N ASP A 37 -12.34 9.82 -13.70
CA ASP A 37 -12.55 11.25 -13.98
C ASP A 37 -11.82 11.68 -15.27
N ASP A 38 -12.59 12.03 -16.31
CA ASP A 38 -12.10 12.55 -17.59
C ASP A 38 -11.17 13.77 -17.45
N THR A 39 -11.31 14.57 -16.38
CA THR A 39 -10.51 15.79 -16.19
C THR A 39 -9.07 15.51 -15.79
N VAL A 40 -8.77 14.34 -15.23
CA VAL A 40 -7.40 13.87 -14.98
C VAL A 40 -6.72 13.55 -16.29
N LYS A 41 -7.38 12.79 -17.18
CA LYS A 41 -6.88 12.49 -18.53
C LYS A 41 -6.67 13.76 -19.35
N GLU A 42 -7.63 14.70 -19.32
CA GLU A 42 -7.49 16.01 -19.98
C GLU A 42 -6.35 16.88 -19.39
N TYR A 43 -5.84 16.58 -18.19
CA TYR A 43 -4.66 17.25 -17.61
C TYR A 43 -3.36 16.60 -18.08
N ILE A 44 -3.28 15.26 -18.05
CA ILE A 44 -2.11 14.48 -18.50
C ILE A 44 -1.82 14.77 -19.98
N ASP A 45 -2.84 14.70 -20.85
CA ASP A 45 -2.76 15.08 -22.28
C ASP A 45 -2.07 16.43 -22.50
N LYS A 46 -2.41 17.43 -21.67
CA LYS A 46 -1.89 18.81 -21.82
C LYS A 46 -0.44 18.95 -21.39
N GLU A 47 0.02 18.18 -20.41
CA GLU A 47 1.42 18.24 -19.98
C GLU A 47 2.31 17.37 -20.88
N ILE A 48 1.82 16.25 -21.43
CA ILE A 48 2.50 15.50 -22.52
C ILE A 48 2.71 16.43 -23.73
N ALA A 49 1.65 17.04 -24.26
CA ALA A 49 1.74 17.97 -25.40
C ALA A 49 2.65 19.19 -25.15
N ARG A 50 2.95 19.49 -23.89
CA ARG A 50 3.89 20.54 -23.47
C ARG A 50 5.32 20.01 -23.33
N LEU A 51 5.51 18.75 -22.93
CA LEU A 51 6.81 18.07 -22.87
C LEU A 51 7.29 17.69 -24.27
N GLU A 52 6.44 17.11 -25.13
CA GLU A 52 6.71 16.87 -26.56
C GLU A 52 7.24 18.13 -27.25
N LYS A 53 6.59 19.27 -26.99
CA LYS A 53 7.02 20.55 -27.55
C LYS A 53 8.42 20.93 -27.05
N ARG A 54 8.71 20.74 -25.76
CA ARG A 54 10.03 21.04 -25.19
C ARG A 54 11.12 20.09 -25.68
N LEU A 55 10.76 18.83 -25.96
CA LEU A 55 11.61 17.84 -26.60
C LEU A 55 11.98 18.34 -28.00
N LYS A 56 10.99 18.73 -28.80
CA LYS A 56 11.20 19.31 -30.13
C LYS A 56 11.97 20.65 -30.13
N ASP A 57 11.68 21.55 -29.19
CA ASP A 57 12.46 22.79 -29.01
C ASP A 57 13.94 22.50 -28.66
N ALA A 58 14.26 21.33 -28.07
CA ALA A 58 15.62 20.87 -27.80
C ALA A 58 16.26 20.12 -29.00
N GLU A 59 15.50 19.28 -29.72
CA GLU A 59 15.94 18.62 -30.96
C GLU A 59 16.36 19.64 -32.03
N ASP A 60 15.51 20.65 -32.29
CA ASP A 60 15.80 21.73 -33.24
C ASP A 60 17.06 22.53 -32.80
N ALA A 61 17.30 22.64 -31.50
CA ALA A 61 18.51 23.28 -30.96
C ALA A 61 19.77 22.41 -31.14
N ILE A 62 19.69 21.08 -30.93
CA ILE A 62 20.79 20.13 -31.18
C ILE A 62 21.13 20.09 -32.68
N ALA A 63 20.12 20.03 -33.55
CA ALA A 63 20.31 20.09 -35.00
C ALA A 63 21.01 21.40 -35.43
N THR A 64 20.56 22.54 -34.89
CA THR A 64 21.21 23.84 -35.11
C THR A 64 22.66 23.86 -34.60
N LEU A 65 22.94 23.24 -33.44
CA LEU A 65 24.28 23.14 -32.85
C LEU A 65 25.25 22.36 -33.77
N ASN A 66 24.76 21.26 -34.34
CA ASN A 66 25.52 20.40 -35.25
C ASN A 66 25.80 21.11 -36.59
N ASP A 67 24.81 21.81 -37.17
CA ASP A 67 25.00 22.63 -38.36
C ASP A 67 26.03 23.76 -38.13
N ASP A 68 25.97 24.46 -36.99
CA ASP A 68 26.94 25.51 -36.61
C ASP A 68 28.35 24.92 -36.37
N MET A 69 28.45 23.72 -35.78
CA MET A 69 29.72 23.01 -35.56
C MET A 69 30.34 22.55 -36.88
N GLU A 70 29.54 22.00 -37.79
CA GLU A 70 29.98 21.56 -39.11
C GLU A 70 30.37 22.73 -40.02
N ALA A 71 29.65 23.85 -39.93
CA ALA A 71 30.04 25.11 -40.55
C ALA A 71 31.34 25.67 -39.94
N ALA A 72 31.58 25.47 -38.64
CA ALA A 72 32.83 25.86 -37.98
C ALA A 72 34.01 24.98 -38.38
N LYS A 73 33.84 23.65 -38.51
CA LYS A 73 34.85 22.72 -39.06
C LYS A 73 35.26 23.14 -40.47
N LYS A 74 34.31 23.31 -41.39
CA LYS A 74 34.55 23.78 -42.77
C LYS A 74 35.17 25.17 -42.84
N ALA A 75 34.93 26.04 -41.85
CA ALA A 75 35.61 27.33 -41.74
C ALA A 75 37.05 27.21 -41.20
N LEU A 76 37.31 26.25 -40.31
CA LEU A 76 38.63 25.95 -39.75
C LEU A 76 39.53 25.28 -40.79
N GLU A 77 39.05 24.20 -41.44
CA GLU A 77 39.69 23.53 -42.58
C GLU A 77 40.10 24.55 -43.65
N LYS A 78 39.17 25.45 -44.00
CA LYS A 78 39.44 26.50 -44.97
C LYS A 78 40.49 27.49 -44.46
N LEU A 79 40.48 27.86 -43.18
CA LEU A 79 41.50 28.76 -42.62
C LEU A 79 42.89 28.10 -42.55
N GLN A 80 42.98 26.81 -42.24
CA GLN A 80 44.22 26.03 -42.34
C GLN A 80 44.71 26.02 -43.81
N LYS A 81 43.81 25.69 -44.75
CA LYS A 81 44.13 25.65 -46.19
C LYS A 81 44.53 27.00 -46.78
N ASP A 82 43.85 28.08 -46.39
CA ASP A 82 44.19 29.46 -46.79
C ASP A 82 45.50 29.95 -46.11
N LEU A 83 45.88 29.39 -44.95
CA LEU A 83 47.16 29.66 -44.26
C LEU A 83 48.35 28.94 -44.93
N PHE A 84 48.18 27.65 -45.25
CA PHE A 84 49.17 26.85 -45.99
C PHE A 84 49.34 27.26 -47.46
N ALA A 85 48.36 27.95 -48.05
CA ALA A 85 48.40 28.40 -49.45
C ALA A 85 49.59 29.33 -49.81
N VAL A 86 50.32 29.87 -48.82
CA VAL A 86 51.58 30.61 -49.06
C VAL A 86 52.77 29.64 -49.08
N LYS A 87 52.70 28.64 -49.98
CA LYS A 87 53.77 27.68 -50.22
C LYS A 87 55.11 28.38 -50.52
N SER A 88 56.21 27.81 -50.05
CA SER A 88 57.56 28.34 -50.28
C SER A 88 58.51 27.30 -50.90
N ALA A 89 59.68 27.72 -51.35
CA ALA A 89 60.71 26.77 -51.78
C ALA A 89 61.36 26.09 -50.56
N ILE A 90 61.50 24.76 -50.61
CA ILE A 90 62.28 23.97 -49.67
C ILE A 90 63.73 24.51 -49.57
N ARG A 91 64.36 24.33 -48.41
CA ARG A 91 65.70 24.89 -48.10
C ARG A 91 66.63 23.90 -47.42
N SER A 92 66.08 22.98 -46.65
CA SER A 92 66.81 21.86 -46.04
C SER A 92 65.87 20.67 -45.89
N LEU A 93 66.47 19.50 -45.86
CA LEU A 93 65.91 18.29 -45.27
C LEU A 93 66.66 18.05 -43.95
N VAL A 94 66.02 17.41 -42.99
CA VAL A 94 66.66 16.86 -41.78
C VAL A 94 66.07 15.47 -41.54
N PHE A 95 66.92 14.46 -41.41
CA PHE A 95 66.50 13.08 -41.09
C PHE A 95 65.97 12.99 -39.65
N VAL A 96 64.93 12.17 -39.46
CA VAL A 96 64.37 11.85 -38.14
C VAL A 96 64.88 10.45 -37.74
N PRO A 97 65.86 10.34 -36.82
CA PRO A 97 66.46 9.06 -36.47
C PRO A 97 65.62 8.26 -35.47
N GLU A 98 65.34 7.01 -35.81
CA GLU A 98 64.76 6.03 -34.87
C GLU A 98 65.83 5.53 -33.89
N VAL A 99 67.03 5.18 -34.39
CA VAL A 99 68.13 4.63 -33.59
C VAL A 99 69.49 5.26 -33.93
N TYR A 100 70.49 5.05 -33.05
CA TYR A 100 71.85 5.59 -33.19
C TYR A 100 72.90 4.47 -33.08
N VAL A 101 73.70 4.26 -34.14
CA VAL A 101 74.76 3.23 -34.20
C VAL A 101 76.14 3.91 -34.12
N ASP A 102 76.96 3.56 -33.12
CA ASP A 102 78.23 4.24 -32.77
C ASP A 102 78.13 5.78 -32.68
N GLY A 103 76.93 6.33 -32.43
CA GLY A 103 76.67 7.77 -32.44
C GLY A 103 76.46 8.39 -33.83
N VAL A 104 76.13 7.57 -34.83
CA VAL A 104 75.61 7.97 -36.15
C VAL A 104 74.12 7.65 -36.21
N GLU A 105 73.33 8.58 -36.71
CA GLU A 105 71.88 8.46 -36.93
C GLU A 105 71.57 7.34 -37.95
N ALA A 106 70.56 6.52 -37.70
CA ALA A 106 70.28 5.33 -38.50
C ALA A 106 68.81 5.19 -38.91
N ILE A 107 68.61 4.72 -40.14
CA ILE A 107 67.38 4.09 -40.62
C ILE A 107 67.39 2.66 -40.06
N LEU A 108 66.36 2.30 -39.28
CA LEU A 108 66.19 0.97 -38.73
C LEU A 108 65.59 0.03 -39.78
N VAL A 109 66.12 -1.18 -39.88
CA VAL A 109 65.63 -2.25 -40.75
C VAL A 109 65.57 -3.53 -39.92
N GLN A 110 64.50 -3.65 -39.15
CA GLN A 110 64.18 -4.92 -38.48
C GLN A 110 63.88 -6.00 -39.52
N THR A 111 64.00 -7.27 -39.16
CA THR A 111 63.61 -8.42 -39.99
C THR A 111 63.32 -9.59 -39.07
N LEU A 112 62.09 -10.11 -39.14
CA LEU A 112 61.63 -11.22 -38.31
C LEU A 112 61.84 -12.54 -39.03
N ASN A 113 62.47 -13.50 -38.36
CA ASN A 113 62.43 -14.91 -38.75
C ASN A 113 61.44 -15.67 -37.86
N TYR A 114 60.49 -16.36 -38.47
CA TYR A 114 59.59 -17.28 -37.79
C TYR A 114 59.38 -18.55 -38.61
N LYS A 115 58.76 -19.56 -38.02
CA LYS A 115 58.12 -20.64 -38.77
C LYS A 115 56.62 -20.50 -38.62
N THR A 116 55.86 -20.81 -39.66
CA THR A 116 54.41 -20.85 -39.53
C THR A 116 53.99 -21.92 -38.53
N GLN A 117 52.91 -21.64 -37.82
CA GLN A 117 52.31 -22.55 -36.86
C GLN A 117 51.02 -23.15 -37.44
N SER A 118 50.73 -24.38 -37.04
CA SER A 118 49.46 -25.04 -37.32
C SER A 118 48.92 -25.76 -36.10
N ILE A 119 47.63 -26.09 -36.15
CA ILE A 119 46.93 -27.01 -35.25
C ILE A 119 46.58 -28.22 -36.12
N ASP A 120 46.71 -29.45 -35.60
CA ASP A 120 46.35 -30.65 -36.37
C ASP A 120 44.82 -30.76 -36.49
N GLU A 121 44.32 -31.10 -37.68
CA GLU A 121 42.88 -31.26 -37.95
C GLU A 121 42.26 -32.37 -37.06
N ASP A 122 43.06 -33.35 -36.61
CA ASP A 122 42.61 -34.43 -35.71
C ASP A 122 42.49 -34.00 -34.22
N ILE A 123 42.97 -32.80 -33.81
CA ILE A 123 42.91 -32.27 -32.41
C ILE A 123 42.31 -30.87 -32.27
N TYR A 124 41.92 -30.24 -33.38
CA TYR A 124 41.27 -28.92 -33.41
C TYR A 124 39.94 -28.92 -32.63
N ASN A 125 39.71 -27.92 -31.78
CA ASN A 125 38.61 -27.85 -30.82
C ASN A 125 38.54 -29.08 -29.88
N THR A 126 39.69 -29.52 -29.36
CA THR A 126 39.76 -30.56 -28.30
C THR A 126 40.68 -30.11 -27.15
N PRO A 127 40.63 -30.73 -25.95
CA PRO A 127 41.57 -30.43 -24.87
C PRO A 127 43.05 -30.64 -25.24
N GLU A 128 43.34 -31.57 -26.16
CA GLU A 128 44.70 -31.83 -26.65
C GLU A 128 45.20 -30.76 -27.65
N GLU A 129 44.45 -29.68 -27.93
CA GLU A 129 44.81 -28.68 -28.94
C GLU A 129 46.10 -27.92 -28.59
N VAL A 130 47.01 -27.84 -29.58
CA VAL A 130 48.33 -27.23 -29.43
C VAL A 130 48.81 -26.63 -30.75
N ALA A 131 49.37 -25.41 -30.67
CA ALA A 131 50.01 -24.75 -31.79
C ALA A 131 51.45 -25.24 -31.98
N VAL A 132 51.72 -25.92 -33.09
CA VAL A 132 53.03 -26.51 -33.41
C VAL A 132 53.70 -25.80 -34.58
N GLU A 133 55.02 -25.63 -34.51
CA GLU A 133 55.82 -25.11 -35.63
C GLU A 133 55.89 -26.13 -36.78
N ASN A 134 55.63 -25.67 -38.01
CA ASN A 134 55.75 -26.50 -39.22
C ASN A 134 57.23 -26.88 -39.52
N GLU A 135 57.46 -28.04 -40.17
CA GLU A 135 58.81 -28.52 -40.55
C GLU A 135 59.44 -27.77 -41.76
N GLU A 136 58.82 -26.71 -42.27
CA GLU A 136 59.30 -25.96 -43.45
C GLU A 136 60.51 -25.04 -43.14
N ASP A 137 61.16 -24.52 -44.18
CA ASP A 137 62.22 -23.51 -44.05
C ASP A 137 61.62 -22.21 -43.45
N SER A 138 62.35 -21.56 -42.53
CA SER A 138 61.86 -20.37 -41.81
C SER A 138 61.50 -19.22 -42.75
N ILE A 139 60.34 -18.61 -42.55
CA ILE A 139 59.92 -17.40 -43.26
C ILE A 139 60.66 -16.20 -42.68
N THR A 140 61.39 -15.50 -43.55
CA THR A 140 62.02 -14.20 -43.25
C THR A 140 61.12 -13.09 -43.78
N VAL A 141 60.53 -12.29 -42.89
CA VAL A 141 59.73 -11.10 -43.28
C VAL A 141 60.47 -9.82 -42.89
N SER A 142 60.64 -8.93 -43.86
CA SER A 142 61.16 -7.59 -43.66
C SER A 142 60.01 -6.56 -43.76
N PRO A 143 59.96 -5.56 -42.85
CA PRO A 143 58.94 -4.52 -42.87
C PRO A 143 59.08 -3.59 -44.07
N LYS A 144 58.02 -2.86 -44.39
CA LYS A 144 58.12 -1.68 -45.26
C LYS A 144 58.79 -0.55 -44.47
N VAL A 145 60.11 -0.43 -44.60
CA VAL A 145 60.90 0.58 -43.89
C VAL A 145 60.52 1.98 -44.35
N ILE A 146 60.00 2.82 -43.45
CA ILE A 146 59.67 4.23 -43.74
C ILE A 146 60.69 5.14 -43.06
N ALA A 147 61.54 5.80 -43.83
CA ALA A 147 62.50 6.78 -43.31
C ALA A 147 61.89 8.19 -43.34
N LYS A 148 61.74 8.79 -42.16
CA LYS A 148 61.10 10.10 -41.95
C LYS A 148 62.08 11.28 -42.06
N TYR A 149 61.65 12.38 -42.68
CA TYR A 149 62.46 13.60 -42.85
C TYR A 149 61.66 14.89 -42.66
N HIS A 150 62.09 15.80 -41.77
CA HIS A 150 61.54 17.16 -41.70
C HIS A 150 61.91 17.97 -42.94
N VAL A 151 60.92 18.67 -43.49
CA VAL A 151 61.03 19.57 -44.63
C VAL A 151 61.07 21.02 -44.15
N ILE A 152 62.20 21.70 -44.35
CA ILE A 152 62.40 23.06 -43.85
C ILE A 152 62.31 24.08 -45.00
N PRO A 153 61.42 25.11 -44.93
CA PRO A 153 60.39 25.32 -43.91
C PRO A 153 59.15 24.44 -44.14
N SER A 154 58.37 24.24 -43.07
CA SER A 154 57.17 23.43 -42.92
C SER A 154 56.00 23.67 -43.90
N ASN A 155 56.16 24.61 -44.84
CA ASN A 155 55.16 24.94 -45.85
C ASN A 155 55.75 24.91 -47.27
N ALA A 156 56.72 24.03 -47.50
CA ALA A 156 57.36 23.91 -48.81
C ALA A 156 56.40 23.39 -49.89
N ASP A 157 56.67 23.70 -51.15
CA ASP A 157 55.96 23.06 -52.27
C ASP A 157 56.60 21.71 -52.61
N LEU A 158 55.98 20.63 -52.12
CA LEU A 158 56.40 19.24 -52.33
C LEU A 158 55.76 18.58 -53.58
N SER A 159 54.97 19.33 -54.37
CA SER A 159 54.23 18.76 -55.53
C SER A 159 55.10 18.21 -56.67
N PHE A 160 56.42 18.39 -56.60
CA PHE A 160 57.37 17.78 -57.53
C PHE A 160 57.72 16.31 -57.18
N LEU A 161 57.42 15.86 -55.95
CA LEU A 161 57.75 14.50 -55.48
C LEU A 161 56.78 13.41 -55.97
N GLU A 162 55.66 13.80 -56.59
CA GLU A 162 54.73 12.87 -57.24
C GLU A 162 55.35 12.20 -58.50
N ASP A 163 56.38 12.82 -59.10
CA ASP A 163 57.20 12.22 -60.15
C ASP A 163 58.41 11.48 -59.53
N GLY A 164 58.33 10.14 -59.46
CA GLY A 164 59.28 9.29 -58.71
C GLY A 164 60.76 9.32 -59.14
N ASP A 165 61.10 9.90 -60.30
CA ASP A 165 62.50 10.14 -60.72
C ASP A 165 63.21 11.23 -59.86
N THR A 166 62.48 11.92 -58.97
CA THR A 166 63.00 13.05 -58.16
C THR A 166 63.64 12.65 -56.84
N VAL A 167 63.49 11.39 -56.40
CA VAL A 167 63.93 10.87 -55.09
C VAL A 167 65.08 9.89 -55.26
N VAL A 168 66.26 10.18 -54.70
CA VAL A 168 67.41 9.24 -54.72
C VAL A 168 68.22 9.30 -53.43
N PHE A 169 68.80 8.17 -52.99
CA PHE A 169 69.79 8.16 -51.91
C PHE A 169 71.21 8.26 -52.46
N VAL A 170 72.04 9.15 -51.90
CA VAL A 170 73.44 9.31 -52.30
C VAL A 170 74.41 8.56 -51.35
N ARG A 171 74.86 7.36 -51.79
CA ARG A 171 75.94 6.59 -51.14
C ARG A 171 77.26 7.39 -51.11
N ARG A 172 77.95 7.42 -49.96
CA ARG A 172 79.15 8.26 -49.70
C ARG A 172 80.50 7.56 -49.91
N ASP A 173 80.51 6.40 -50.53
CA ASP A 173 81.65 5.47 -50.48
C ASP A 173 82.83 5.89 -51.37
N ASN A 174 84.00 5.32 -51.06
CA ASN A 174 85.25 5.42 -51.83
C ASN A 174 86.06 6.74 -51.73
N ASP A 175 85.75 7.66 -50.81
CA ASP A 175 86.74 8.65 -50.32
C ASP A 175 87.41 8.15 -49.02
N PRO A 176 88.64 7.58 -49.08
CA PRO A 176 89.34 7.05 -47.90
C PRO A 176 89.80 8.12 -46.91
N PHE A 177 89.52 9.41 -47.17
CA PHE A 177 89.72 10.53 -46.25
C PHE A 177 88.40 11.08 -45.67
N LYS A 178 87.23 10.52 -46.01
CA LYS A 178 85.91 10.99 -45.53
C LYS A 178 84.93 9.90 -45.09
N THR A 179 85.31 8.63 -45.09
CA THR A 179 84.59 7.60 -44.33
C THR A 179 84.83 7.79 -42.84
N ILE A 180 83.81 7.55 -42.01
CA ILE A 180 83.97 7.47 -40.55
C ILE A 180 84.75 6.19 -40.26
N ARG A 181 85.90 6.31 -39.60
CA ARG A 181 86.83 5.20 -39.41
C ARG A 181 86.61 4.49 -38.08
N THR A 182 85.68 3.56 -38.09
CA THR A 182 85.74 2.35 -37.25
C THR A 182 86.64 1.29 -37.95
N ARG A 183 86.20 0.32 -38.78
CA ARG A 183 87.13 -0.65 -39.45
C ARG A 183 86.97 -1.18 -40.95
N ALA A 184 85.82 -1.58 -41.58
CA ALA A 184 85.75 -2.26 -42.94
C ALA A 184 84.35 -2.35 -43.66
N LYS A 185 84.25 -2.88 -44.89
CA LYS A 185 83.32 -2.40 -45.96
C LYS A 185 82.05 -3.24 -46.25
N ALA A 186 80.90 -2.57 -46.44
CA ALA A 186 79.65 -3.10 -47.05
C ALA A 186 79.83 -3.65 -48.48
N SER A 187 78.83 -4.39 -48.97
CA SER A 187 78.89 -5.10 -50.26
C SER A 187 78.97 -4.18 -51.49
N GLU A 188 79.33 -4.76 -52.65
CA GLU A 188 79.48 -4.01 -53.91
C GLU A 188 78.14 -3.67 -54.57
N ASP A 189 77.11 -4.44 -54.24
CA ASP A 189 75.70 -4.30 -54.60
C ASP A 189 74.87 -3.55 -53.54
N PHE A 190 75.43 -3.17 -52.38
CA PHE A 190 74.68 -2.43 -51.36
C PHE A 190 74.10 -1.12 -51.94
N ASN A 191 72.78 -0.96 -51.84
CA ASN A 191 72.07 0.18 -52.40
C ASN A 191 70.86 0.52 -51.51
N VAL A 192 70.40 1.76 -51.60
CA VAL A 192 69.22 2.24 -50.88
C VAL A 192 68.34 2.96 -51.89
N ILE A 193 67.13 2.46 -52.09
CA ILE A 193 66.14 3.00 -53.03
C ILE A 193 65.05 3.65 -52.19
N GLY A 194 64.70 4.91 -52.52
CA GLY A 194 63.68 5.68 -51.84
C GLY A 194 62.47 5.92 -52.72
N VAL A 195 61.27 5.71 -52.20
CA VAL A 195 59.99 6.06 -52.86
C VAL A 195 59.22 6.98 -51.94
N TYR A 196 58.90 8.20 -52.39
CA TYR A 196 58.04 9.11 -51.65
C TYR A 196 56.64 8.52 -51.51
N ARG A 197 56.14 8.43 -50.27
CA ARG A 197 54.80 7.92 -49.94
C ARG A 197 53.82 9.04 -49.61
N GLY A 198 54.27 10.07 -48.89
CA GLY A 198 53.44 11.22 -48.57
C GLY A 198 54.12 12.23 -47.66
N ILE A 199 53.31 13.19 -47.20
CA ILE A 199 53.54 13.88 -45.94
C ILE A 199 53.02 12.92 -44.85
N ASP A 200 53.72 12.87 -43.72
CA ASP A 200 53.32 12.13 -42.52
C ASP A 200 51.89 12.50 -42.08
N GLU A 201 51.10 11.53 -41.60
CA GLU A 201 49.69 11.76 -41.24
C GLU A 201 49.51 12.54 -39.93
N ASP A 202 50.50 12.50 -39.02
CA ASP A 202 50.52 13.23 -37.75
C ASP A 202 51.32 14.55 -37.84
N GLU A 203 52.42 14.57 -38.60
CA GLU A 203 53.32 15.73 -38.71
C GLU A 203 53.32 16.38 -40.11
N GLU A 204 52.53 17.46 -40.29
CA GLU A 204 52.40 18.24 -41.55
C GLU A 204 53.74 18.76 -42.16
N ASP A 205 54.89 18.60 -41.50
CA ASP A 205 56.21 18.94 -42.02
C ASP A 205 57.23 17.80 -42.17
N VAL A 206 56.83 16.57 -41.89
CA VAL A 206 57.62 15.36 -42.15
C VAL A 206 57.18 14.72 -43.47
N ILE A 207 58.12 14.16 -44.22
CA ILE A 207 57.84 13.32 -45.39
C ILE A 207 58.27 11.87 -45.16
N ASP A 208 57.41 10.97 -45.63
CA ASP A 208 57.63 9.53 -45.60
C ASP A 208 58.30 9.06 -46.89
N ILE A 209 59.48 8.46 -46.75
CA ILE A 209 60.19 7.78 -47.82
C ILE A 209 60.20 6.28 -47.51
N GLU A 210 59.51 5.48 -48.31
CA GLU A 210 59.68 4.02 -48.26
C GLU A 210 61.06 3.65 -48.78
N VAL A 211 61.77 2.82 -48.03
CA VAL A 211 63.16 2.44 -48.27
C VAL A 211 63.25 0.96 -48.60
N THR A 212 63.72 0.63 -49.80
CA THR A 212 64.22 -0.71 -50.13
C THR A 212 65.74 -0.73 -50.05
N VAL A 213 66.29 -1.69 -49.31
CA VAL A 213 67.74 -1.93 -49.21
C VAL A 213 68.10 -3.11 -50.11
N GLU A 214 69.03 -2.91 -51.04
CA GLU A 214 69.65 -4.00 -51.81
C GLU A 214 71.04 -4.31 -51.25
N GLY A 215 71.53 -5.53 -51.48
CA GLY A 215 72.84 -5.99 -50.99
C GLY A 215 72.91 -6.09 -49.46
N THR A 216 74.13 -6.22 -48.92
CA THR A 216 74.33 -6.32 -47.46
C THR A 216 74.90 -5.00 -46.92
N PRO A 217 74.25 -4.36 -45.93
CA PRO A 217 74.83 -3.22 -45.21
C PRO A 217 76.12 -3.63 -44.48
N ALA A 218 76.81 -2.66 -43.88
CA ALA A 218 78.02 -2.95 -43.10
C ALA A 218 77.65 -3.53 -41.73
N THR A 219 77.36 -4.84 -41.69
CA THR A 219 76.98 -5.60 -40.47
C THR A 219 78.13 -5.74 -39.47
N GLU A 220 79.36 -5.66 -39.97
CA GLU A 220 80.52 -5.37 -39.15
C GLU A 220 81.24 -4.10 -39.63
N GLU A 221 82.10 -3.63 -38.74
CA GLU A 221 83.38 -3.07 -39.10
C GLU A 221 83.34 -1.56 -39.45
N PHE A 222 82.85 -1.08 -40.60
CA PHE A 222 82.56 0.37 -40.86
C PHE A 222 81.06 0.64 -40.74
N ILE A 223 80.68 1.93 -40.88
CA ILE A 223 79.32 2.38 -41.10
C ILE A 223 79.21 2.94 -42.53
N SER A 224 78.33 2.38 -43.36
CA SER A 224 78.02 2.89 -44.70
C SER A 224 76.90 3.90 -44.61
N VAL A 225 77.16 5.15 -44.99
CA VAL A 225 76.19 6.24 -44.88
C VAL A 225 75.62 6.69 -46.22
N VAL A 226 74.34 7.00 -46.20
CA VAL A 226 73.52 7.54 -47.30
C VAL A 226 72.88 8.85 -46.84
N ALA A 227 72.50 9.70 -47.80
CA ALA A 227 71.65 10.86 -47.54
C ALA A 227 70.52 10.87 -48.55
N LEU A 228 69.31 11.24 -48.14
CA LEU A 228 68.21 11.49 -49.06
C LEU A 228 68.55 12.72 -49.90
N GLN A 229 68.42 12.61 -51.22
CA GLN A 229 68.57 13.71 -52.16
C GLN A 229 67.30 13.85 -53.00
N LEU A 230 66.66 15.01 -52.89
CA LEU A 230 65.49 15.40 -53.65
C LEU A 230 65.88 16.40 -54.73
N THR A 231 65.39 16.21 -55.96
CA THR A 231 65.72 17.07 -57.11
C THR A 231 64.48 17.80 -57.62
N ASN A 232 64.55 19.13 -57.71
CA ASN A 232 63.50 19.98 -58.28
C ASN A 232 64.10 20.90 -59.35
N GLU A 233 63.71 20.71 -60.61
CA GLU A 233 64.33 21.31 -61.81
C GLU A 233 65.88 21.17 -61.82
N ASP A 234 66.62 22.27 -61.57
CA ASP A 234 68.09 22.33 -61.50
C ASP A 234 68.63 22.36 -60.04
N GLU A 235 67.75 22.36 -59.03
CA GLU A 235 68.13 22.46 -57.60
C GLU A 235 68.06 21.09 -56.89
N MET A 236 69.12 20.76 -56.14
CA MET A 236 69.23 19.53 -55.35
C MET A 236 69.23 19.87 -53.86
N TYR A 237 68.35 19.21 -53.11
CA TYR A 237 68.25 19.28 -51.66
C TYR A 237 68.76 17.96 -51.10
N THR A 238 69.58 17.99 -50.05
CA THR A 238 70.21 16.78 -49.52
C THR A 238 70.23 16.84 -48.00
N SER A 239 69.80 15.75 -47.37
CA SER A 239 69.76 15.61 -45.91
C SER A 239 71.16 15.45 -45.29
N ASP A 240 71.15 15.29 -43.97
CA ASP A 240 72.19 14.64 -43.18
C ASP A 240 72.51 13.23 -43.72
N TYR A 241 73.61 12.66 -43.24
CA TYR A 241 74.07 11.33 -43.62
C TYR A 241 73.72 10.30 -42.54
N ALA A 242 72.62 9.58 -42.74
CA ALA A 242 72.22 8.44 -41.93
C ALA A 242 72.96 7.15 -42.37
N THR A 243 73.02 6.16 -41.48
CA THR A 243 73.33 4.76 -41.84
C THR A 243 72.06 3.95 -42.03
N VAL A 244 72.19 2.75 -42.56
CA VAL A 244 71.22 1.67 -42.41
C VAL A 244 71.70 0.77 -41.27
N PHE A 245 70.82 0.42 -40.33
CA PHE A 245 71.05 -0.58 -39.30
C PHE A 245 70.07 -1.74 -39.48
N SER A 246 70.57 -2.96 -39.66
CA SER A 246 69.73 -4.15 -39.74
C SER A 246 69.73 -4.87 -38.40
N GLU A 247 68.54 -5.14 -37.88
CA GLU A 247 68.31 -5.87 -36.63
C GLU A 247 67.53 -7.15 -36.95
N GLN A 248 68.02 -8.29 -36.50
CA GLN A 248 67.26 -9.55 -36.58
C GLN A 248 66.37 -9.67 -35.34
N LEU A 249 65.09 -9.94 -35.59
CA LEU A 249 64.10 -10.31 -34.59
C LEU A 249 63.86 -11.82 -34.71
N ASP A 250 63.84 -12.50 -33.57
CA ASP A 250 63.48 -13.91 -33.44
C ASP A 250 62.43 -14.04 -32.31
N SER A 251 61.90 -15.26 -32.10
CA SER A 251 61.01 -15.59 -30.97
C SER A 251 59.74 -14.72 -30.86
N LEU A 252 58.93 -14.67 -31.92
CA LEU A 252 57.61 -14.04 -31.88
C LEU A 252 56.72 -14.68 -30.78
N ARG A 253 55.99 -13.83 -30.06
CA ARG A 253 54.99 -14.19 -29.04
C ARG A 253 53.80 -13.22 -29.08
N ILE A 254 52.66 -13.69 -28.59
CA ILE A 254 51.48 -12.88 -28.28
C ILE A 254 51.48 -12.69 -26.76
N ALA A 255 51.24 -11.47 -26.28
CA ALA A 255 51.46 -11.03 -24.90
C ALA A 255 50.34 -10.11 -24.41
N MET A 256 50.26 -9.88 -23.10
CA MET A 256 49.31 -8.96 -22.46
C MET A 256 49.96 -7.56 -22.32
N PRO A 257 49.44 -6.48 -22.94
CA PRO A 257 50.08 -5.15 -22.97
C PRO A 257 50.35 -4.46 -21.62
N ALA A 258 49.91 -5.07 -20.51
CA ALA A 258 50.03 -4.53 -19.15
C ALA A 258 51.27 -5.04 -18.39
N ASP A 259 51.96 -6.08 -18.88
CA ASP A 259 53.07 -6.74 -18.20
C ASP A 259 54.11 -7.26 -19.20
N GLU A 260 55.32 -6.68 -19.19
CA GLU A 260 56.37 -6.87 -20.21
C GLU A 260 56.87 -8.34 -20.32
N ASP A 261 56.68 -9.14 -19.26
CA ASP A 261 57.05 -10.57 -19.22
C ASP A 261 55.83 -11.52 -19.40
N TYR A 262 54.60 -11.02 -19.61
CA TYR A 262 53.40 -11.87 -19.73
C TYR A 262 53.12 -12.31 -21.16
N HIS A 263 53.52 -13.53 -21.50
CA HIS A 263 53.17 -14.18 -22.77
C HIS A 263 51.95 -15.11 -22.62
N TYR A 264 51.11 -15.18 -23.66
CA TYR A 264 49.96 -16.08 -23.70
C TYR A 264 50.36 -17.52 -24.07
N ARG A 265 49.61 -18.48 -23.51
CA ARG A 265 49.83 -19.93 -23.63
C ARG A 265 49.54 -20.42 -25.05
N ARG A 266 50.21 -21.50 -25.49
CA ARG A 266 50.18 -22.03 -26.88
C ARG A 266 49.74 -23.49 -26.99
N ALA A 267 49.28 -24.06 -25.89
CA ALA A 267 48.53 -25.31 -25.80
C ALA A 267 47.39 -25.12 -24.81
N LEU A 268 46.34 -25.95 -24.92
CA LEU A 268 45.25 -25.93 -23.96
C LEU A 268 45.58 -26.71 -22.66
N GLU A 269 46.21 -27.88 -22.76
CA GLU A 269 46.74 -28.71 -21.66
C GLU A 269 48.30 -28.73 -21.61
N GLU A 270 48.91 -29.36 -20.59
CA GLU A 270 50.37 -29.46 -20.41
C GLU A 270 51.08 -30.33 -21.48
N VAL A 271 51.38 -29.74 -22.64
CA VAL A 271 52.16 -30.41 -23.70
C VAL A 271 53.67 -30.33 -23.45
N ALA A 272 54.29 -31.49 -23.20
CA ALA A 272 55.71 -31.63 -22.92
C ALA A 272 56.61 -31.11 -24.08
N GLY A 273 57.33 -30.01 -23.83
CA GLY A 273 58.17 -29.32 -24.81
C GLY A 273 57.58 -28.00 -25.32
N ILE A 274 56.26 -27.81 -25.21
CA ILE A 274 55.62 -26.49 -25.28
C ILE A 274 55.70 -25.82 -23.90
N ALA A 275 55.48 -26.58 -22.82
CA ALA A 275 55.66 -26.10 -21.44
C ALA A 275 57.10 -25.59 -21.13
N GLU A 276 58.15 -26.03 -21.84
CA GLU A 276 59.51 -25.47 -21.69
C GLU A 276 59.70 -24.12 -22.44
N LEU A 277 58.79 -23.78 -23.35
CA LEU A 277 58.79 -22.55 -24.17
C LEU A 277 57.72 -21.53 -23.72
N ASP A 278 56.77 -22.00 -22.91
CA ASP A 278 55.69 -21.23 -22.28
C ASP A 278 55.99 -20.94 -20.78
N ALA A 279 57.11 -21.46 -20.24
CA ALA A 279 57.66 -21.11 -18.91
C ALA A 279 58.23 -19.68 -18.83
N GLU A 280 57.88 -18.83 -19.79
CA GLU A 280 58.10 -17.39 -19.84
C GLU A 280 56.74 -16.65 -19.87
N ALA A 281 55.66 -17.29 -19.38
CA ALA A 281 54.30 -16.74 -19.22
C ALA A 281 54.01 -16.33 -17.77
N GLY A 282 53.16 -15.31 -17.57
CA GLY A 282 52.92 -14.71 -16.25
C GLY A 282 52.12 -15.58 -15.27
N ILE A 283 51.16 -16.39 -15.75
CA ILE A 283 50.46 -17.41 -14.95
C ILE A 283 51.18 -18.75 -15.09
N ASP A 284 52.43 -18.78 -14.60
CA ASP A 284 53.32 -19.94 -14.68
C ASP A 284 52.68 -21.18 -14.01
N THR A 285 52.57 -22.28 -14.76
CA THR A 285 52.01 -23.60 -14.37
C THR A 285 50.48 -23.81 -14.28
N LEU A 286 49.61 -22.96 -14.87
CA LEU A 286 48.17 -23.28 -15.03
C LEU A 286 47.74 -23.49 -16.48
N GLU A 287 47.04 -24.60 -16.73
CA GLU A 287 46.46 -24.99 -18.03
C GLU A 287 45.32 -24.04 -18.44
N VAL A 288 45.07 -23.92 -19.75
CA VAL A 288 43.97 -23.12 -20.30
C VAL A 288 42.67 -23.93 -20.17
N TYR A 289 42.70 -25.18 -20.64
CA TYR A 289 41.62 -26.13 -20.45
C TYR A 289 41.76 -26.82 -19.09
N ILE A 290 40.67 -26.87 -18.32
CA ILE A 290 40.55 -27.59 -17.05
C ILE A 290 39.09 -28.01 -16.90
N ASP A 291 38.83 -29.27 -16.53
CA ASP A 291 37.48 -29.84 -16.24
C ASP A 291 36.79 -29.24 -14.98
N SER A 292 37.17 -28.06 -14.54
CA SER A 292 36.60 -27.41 -13.34
C SER A 292 36.84 -25.91 -13.35
N LEU A 293 35.85 -25.13 -12.86
CA LEU A 293 35.94 -23.68 -12.73
C LEU A 293 37.15 -23.29 -11.87
N ASN A 294 38.09 -22.58 -12.48
CA ASN A 294 39.32 -22.11 -11.84
C ASN A 294 39.63 -20.69 -12.31
N ILE A 295 39.05 -19.70 -11.62
CA ILE A 295 39.18 -18.27 -11.93
C ILE A 295 40.65 -17.83 -11.97
N ALA A 296 41.52 -18.44 -11.15
CA ALA A 296 42.95 -18.15 -11.12
C ALA A 296 43.73 -18.65 -12.37
N SER A 297 43.09 -19.43 -13.26
CA SER A 297 43.65 -19.82 -14.56
C SER A 297 43.26 -18.90 -15.72
N CYS A 298 42.39 -17.92 -15.48
CA CYS A 298 41.91 -16.97 -16.48
C CYS A 298 42.87 -15.77 -16.59
N ASP A 299 43.12 -15.31 -17.81
CA ASP A 299 44.04 -14.21 -18.10
C ASP A 299 43.36 -12.83 -17.91
N THR A 300 42.03 -12.76 -18.03
CA THR A 300 41.24 -11.52 -17.87
C THR A 300 39.79 -11.78 -17.47
N ILE A 301 39.08 -10.73 -17.06
CA ILE A 301 37.66 -10.75 -16.67
C ILE A 301 36.80 -10.09 -17.76
N LEU A 302 35.71 -10.74 -18.13
CA LEU A 302 34.66 -10.22 -19.01
C LEU A 302 33.39 -9.96 -18.19
N ILE A 303 32.68 -8.88 -18.48
CA ILE A 303 31.38 -8.58 -17.85
C ILE A 303 30.29 -8.80 -18.91
N TYR A 304 29.18 -9.44 -18.53
CA TYR A 304 28.07 -9.69 -19.45
C TYR A 304 27.54 -8.39 -20.09
N ASP A 305 27.07 -8.46 -21.35
CA ASP A 305 26.64 -7.33 -22.21
C ASP A 305 27.69 -6.22 -22.44
N GLN A 306 28.82 -6.23 -21.73
CA GLN A 306 29.92 -5.30 -21.96
C GLN A 306 30.85 -5.83 -23.06
N LYS A 307 31.05 -4.98 -24.08
CA LYS A 307 31.92 -5.24 -25.22
C LYS A 307 33.37 -4.87 -24.91
N MET A 308 34.25 -5.87 -24.90
CA MET A 308 35.70 -5.70 -24.73
C MET A 308 36.41 -5.67 -26.09
N ASP A 309 37.28 -4.68 -26.29
CA ASP A 309 38.22 -4.63 -27.43
C ASP A 309 39.37 -5.62 -27.20
N LEU A 310 39.50 -6.61 -28.07
CA LEU A 310 40.54 -7.64 -27.95
C LEU A 310 41.94 -7.08 -28.20
N LEU A 311 42.07 -6.01 -28.99
CA LEU A 311 43.35 -5.33 -29.21
C LEU A 311 43.83 -4.58 -27.96
N SER A 312 42.95 -4.31 -27.00
CA SER A 312 43.32 -3.72 -25.71
C SER A 312 43.98 -4.73 -24.74
N ILE A 313 43.94 -6.02 -25.06
CA ILE A 313 44.53 -7.11 -24.27
C ILE A 313 45.56 -7.95 -25.05
N THR A 314 45.91 -7.59 -26.29
CA THR A 314 46.92 -8.31 -27.09
C THR A 314 48.02 -7.42 -27.64
N GLU A 315 49.26 -7.74 -27.30
CA GLU A 315 50.48 -7.14 -27.84
C GLU A 315 51.35 -8.21 -28.51
N ALA A 316 52.25 -7.80 -29.41
CA ALA A 316 53.20 -8.69 -30.06
C ALA A 316 54.61 -8.46 -29.52
N HIS A 317 55.21 -9.51 -28.95
CA HIS A 317 56.56 -9.50 -28.39
C HIS A 317 57.53 -10.26 -29.27
N VAL A 318 58.78 -9.80 -29.32
CA VAL A 318 59.92 -10.48 -29.98
C VAL A 318 61.19 -10.31 -29.16
N VAL A 319 62.20 -11.14 -29.42
CA VAL A 319 63.56 -10.99 -28.87
C VAL A 319 64.50 -10.59 -30.01
N ALA A 320 65.26 -9.50 -29.83
CA ALA A 320 66.30 -9.11 -30.77
C ALA A 320 67.55 -10.00 -30.62
N GLU A 321 68.18 -10.41 -31.74
CA GLU A 321 69.30 -11.37 -31.71
C GLU A 321 70.44 -10.88 -30.79
N GLY A 322 70.63 -11.56 -29.66
CA GLY A 322 71.70 -11.29 -28.71
C GLY A 322 71.41 -10.21 -27.65
N GLN A 323 70.16 -9.79 -27.48
CA GLN A 323 69.71 -8.98 -26.33
C GLN A 323 69.11 -9.86 -25.21
N GLU A 324 68.92 -9.30 -24.02
CA GLU A 324 68.19 -9.93 -22.90
C GLU A 324 66.88 -9.15 -22.67
N GLY A 325 65.73 -9.85 -22.68
CA GLY A 325 64.39 -9.26 -22.55
C GLY A 325 63.60 -9.24 -23.87
N CYS A 326 62.27 -9.25 -23.77
CA CYS A 326 61.37 -9.03 -24.91
C CYS A 326 61.26 -7.55 -25.26
N GLN A 327 60.85 -7.26 -26.51
CA GLN A 327 60.43 -5.93 -26.92
C GLN A 327 59.09 -5.99 -27.66
N VAL A 328 58.25 -4.99 -27.40
CA VAL A 328 57.00 -4.73 -28.12
C VAL A 328 57.30 -4.37 -29.57
N ILE A 329 56.54 -4.95 -30.50
CA ILE A 329 56.52 -4.58 -31.92
C ILE A 329 55.11 -4.33 -32.41
N ASP A 330 55.01 -3.47 -33.43
CA ASP A 330 53.79 -3.25 -34.21
C ASP A 330 53.71 -4.33 -35.31
N PRO A 331 52.72 -5.24 -35.28
CA PRO A 331 52.58 -6.31 -36.27
C PRO A 331 52.40 -5.79 -37.70
N ALA A 332 51.70 -4.66 -37.87
CA ALA A 332 51.36 -4.13 -39.19
C ALA A 332 52.60 -3.67 -39.96
N LYS A 333 53.65 -3.20 -39.27
CA LYS A 333 54.96 -2.90 -39.88
C LYS A 333 55.57 -4.13 -40.54
N LEU A 334 55.44 -5.30 -39.90
CA LEU A 334 55.92 -6.59 -40.41
C LEU A 334 54.95 -7.24 -41.42
N ASN A 335 53.87 -6.57 -41.82
CA ASN A 335 52.78 -7.16 -42.62
C ASN A 335 52.16 -8.40 -41.94
N LEU A 336 52.05 -8.35 -40.60
CA LEU A 336 51.26 -9.27 -39.79
C LEU A 336 49.98 -8.55 -39.35
N ARG A 337 48.87 -9.29 -39.28
CA ARG A 337 47.57 -8.81 -38.81
C ARG A 337 47.04 -9.67 -37.67
N TRP A 338 46.28 -9.06 -36.77
CA TRP A 338 45.53 -9.79 -35.75
C TRP A 338 44.30 -10.46 -36.37
N GLU A 339 44.05 -11.71 -36.00
CA GLU A 339 42.76 -12.37 -36.15
C GLU A 339 42.40 -13.11 -34.84
N PHE A 340 41.11 -13.36 -34.63
CA PHE A 340 40.56 -14.01 -33.44
C PHE A 340 39.49 -15.03 -33.82
N ASP A 341 39.41 -16.14 -33.08
CA ASP A 341 38.40 -17.19 -33.23
C ASP A 341 38.03 -17.81 -31.86
N ALA A 342 36.81 -18.33 -31.68
CA ALA A 342 36.38 -18.96 -30.43
C ALA A 342 36.92 -20.41 -30.30
N VAL A 343 36.98 -20.98 -29.10
CA VAL A 343 37.33 -22.41 -28.89
C VAL A 343 36.07 -23.22 -28.57
N GLU A 344 35.67 -24.11 -29.48
CA GLU A 344 34.36 -24.80 -29.46
C GLU A 344 34.48 -26.29 -29.08
N ILE A 345 34.92 -26.59 -27.85
CA ILE A 345 35.17 -27.98 -27.41
C ILE A 345 33.85 -28.69 -27.03
N GLU A 346 33.55 -29.81 -27.72
CA GLU A 346 32.46 -30.72 -27.32
C GLU A 346 32.74 -31.33 -25.93
N ASP A 347 31.70 -31.46 -25.10
CA ASP A 347 31.73 -31.97 -23.71
C ASP A 347 32.51 -31.11 -22.66
N TRP A 348 32.91 -29.87 -22.96
CA TRP A 348 33.58 -28.99 -21.98
C TRP A 348 32.60 -28.38 -20.94
N GLU A 349 32.48 -29.00 -19.76
CA GLU A 349 31.54 -28.64 -18.68
C GLU A 349 31.65 -27.19 -18.13
N VAL A 350 32.65 -26.40 -18.52
CA VAL A 350 32.88 -25.00 -18.08
C VAL A 350 33.09 -24.03 -19.26
N GLY A 351 32.85 -24.50 -20.48
CA GLY A 351 33.01 -23.73 -21.72
C GLY A 351 31.76 -22.94 -22.08
N ALA A 352 31.92 -21.66 -22.45
CA ALA A 352 30.83 -20.75 -22.81
C ALA A 352 30.95 -20.22 -24.25
N PHE A 353 31.33 -21.06 -25.21
CA PHE A 353 31.62 -20.60 -26.58
C PHE A 353 30.38 -20.21 -27.38
N ASP A 354 29.27 -20.96 -27.26
CA ASP A 354 27.96 -20.61 -27.84
C ASP A 354 27.38 -19.33 -27.20
N GLU A 355 27.85 -18.98 -26.00
CA GLU A 355 27.36 -17.88 -25.17
C GLU A 355 28.24 -16.60 -25.23
N ILE A 356 29.22 -16.57 -26.14
CA ILE A 356 29.98 -15.35 -26.48
C ILE A 356 29.72 -14.91 -27.92
N THR A 357 29.59 -13.60 -28.12
CA THR A 357 29.60 -13.00 -29.46
C THR A 357 30.98 -12.44 -29.75
N LEU A 358 31.69 -13.09 -30.68
CA LEU A 358 32.96 -12.61 -31.23
C LEU A 358 32.70 -11.80 -32.51
N VAL A 359 33.28 -10.60 -32.59
CA VAL A 359 33.38 -9.81 -33.82
C VAL A 359 34.85 -9.74 -34.21
N ASN A 360 35.20 -10.28 -35.38
CA ASN A 360 36.53 -10.19 -35.98
C ASN A 360 36.41 -9.64 -37.40
N THR A 361 36.76 -8.36 -37.58
CA THR A 361 36.68 -7.61 -38.84
C THR A 361 37.82 -6.59 -38.93
N ASP A 362 38.05 -5.98 -40.09
CA ASP A 362 39.04 -4.91 -40.25
C ASP A 362 38.77 -3.67 -39.36
N GLU A 363 37.49 -3.33 -39.15
CA GLU A 363 37.06 -2.15 -38.39
C GLU A 363 36.91 -2.43 -36.88
N GLU A 364 36.75 -3.70 -36.48
CA GLU A 364 36.36 -4.09 -35.12
C GLU A 364 36.83 -5.51 -34.76
N LYS A 365 37.49 -5.65 -33.60
CA LYS A 365 37.95 -6.93 -33.03
C LYS A 365 37.57 -6.99 -31.55
N SER A 366 36.44 -7.60 -31.21
CA SER A 366 35.85 -7.51 -29.87
C SER A 366 35.05 -8.75 -29.45
N ILE A 367 34.90 -8.93 -28.14
CA ILE A 367 34.09 -9.98 -27.51
C ILE A 367 33.02 -9.36 -26.59
N THR A 368 31.83 -9.97 -26.55
CA THR A 368 30.76 -9.72 -25.57
C THR A 368 30.23 -11.05 -25.06
N ALA A 369 29.92 -11.16 -23.76
CA ALA A 369 29.28 -12.34 -23.17
C ALA A 369 27.76 -12.19 -23.01
N SER A 370 27.01 -13.28 -23.19
CA SER A 370 25.59 -13.38 -22.82
C SER A 370 25.42 -13.43 -21.29
N ILE A 371 24.16 -13.43 -20.82
CA ILE A 371 23.85 -13.68 -19.40
C ILE A 371 24.08 -15.15 -19.01
N ASP A 372 23.85 -16.09 -19.93
CA ASP A 372 24.05 -17.53 -19.72
C ASP A 372 25.53 -17.93 -19.72
N ALA A 373 26.44 -17.04 -20.14
CA ALA A 373 27.88 -17.20 -19.97
C ALA A 373 28.38 -16.99 -18.52
N MET A 374 27.56 -16.48 -17.58
CA MET A 374 28.01 -16.15 -16.22
C MET A 374 28.58 -17.33 -15.45
N ASP A 375 29.63 -17.07 -14.66
CA ASP A 375 30.38 -18.06 -13.85
C ASP A 375 31.04 -19.19 -14.68
N LEU A 376 31.23 -18.95 -15.99
CA LEU A 376 31.94 -19.83 -16.92
C LEU A 376 33.22 -19.17 -17.45
N THR A 377 34.06 -19.95 -18.15
CA THR A 377 35.39 -19.48 -18.61
C THR A 377 35.62 -19.72 -20.10
N PRO A 378 35.05 -18.90 -21.00
CA PRO A 378 35.27 -19.04 -22.44
C PRO A 378 36.74 -18.74 -22.83
N VAL A 379 37.19 -19.32 -23.94
CA VAL A 379 38.55 -19.16 -24.48
C VAL A 379 38.49 -18.67 -25.93
N VAL A 380 39.38 -17.74 -26.26
CA VAL A 380 39.59 -17.19 -27.62
C VAL A 380 41.00 -17.53 -28.08
N ARG A 381 41.12 -17.98 -29.34
CA ARG A 381 42.38 -18.13 -30.06
C ARG A 381 42.76 -16.78 -30.68
N ALA A 382 43.95 -16.29 -30.36
CA ALA A 382 44.55 -15.10 -30.95
C ALA A 382 45.61 -15.50 -31.97
N TYR A 383 45.55 -14.88 -33.15
CA TYR A 383 46.42 -15.18 -34.28
C TYR A 383 47.18 -13.93 -34.73
N LEU A 384 48.45 -14.11 -35.08
CA LEU A 384 49.19 -13.19 -35.95
C LEU A 384 49.33 -13.86 -37.32
N VAL A 385 48.59 -13.35 -38.32
CA VAL A 385 48.49 -13.92 -39.67
C VAL A 385 49.29 -13.07 -40.67
N ASN A 386 49.95 -13.70 -41.65
CA ASN A 386 50.78 -13.01 -42.66
C ASN A 386 49.99 -12.64 -43.95
N ASP A 387 50.66 -11.95 -44.89
CA ASP A 387 50.11 -11.54 -46.20
C ASP A 387 49.67 -12.72 -47.11
N ASP A 388 50.11 -13.95 -46.84
CA ASP A 388 49.79 -15.18 -47.59
C ASP A 388 48.74 -16.07 -46.86
N ASP A 389 48.07 -15.52 -45.82
CA ASP A 389 47.05 -16.16 -44.96
C ASP A 389 47.58 -17.33 -44.09
N GLU A 390 48.86 -17.32 -43.73
CA GLU A 390 49.47 -18.30 -42.82
C GLU A 390 49.71 -17.73 -41.41
N ASN A 391 49.51 -18.56 -40.38
CA ASN A 391 49.72 -18.17 -38.99
C ASN A 391 51.21 -18.08 -38.65
N ALA A 392 51.70 -16.88 -38.33
CA ALA A 392 53.05 -16.65 -37.81
C ALA A 392 53.17 -17.00 -36.32
N GLN A 393 52.08 -16.83 -35.55
CA GLN A 393 51.99 -17.17 -34.14
C GLN A 393 50.51 -17.39 -33.76
N ILE A 394 50.25 -18.38 -32.90
CA ILE A 394 48.94 -18.68 -32.31
C ILE A 394 49.10 -18.65 -30.77
N ALA A 395 48.09 -18.17 -30.04
CA ALA A 395 48.01 -18.27 -28.59
C ALA A 395 46.54 -18.31 -28.10
N TYR A 396 46.34 -18.70 -26.84
CA TYR A 396 45.03 -18.86 -26.21
C TYR A 396 44.84 -17.86 -25.06
N ILE A 397 43.67 -17.22 -25.03
CA ILE A 397 43.25 -16.24 -24.01
C ILE A 397 42.00 -16.78 -23.31
N LYS A 398 42.08 -17.00 -22.00
CA LYS A 398 40.97 -17.48 -21.16
C LYS A 398 40.34 -16.32 -20.38
N PHE A 399 39.02 -16.22 -20.46
CA PHE A 399 38.24 -15.21 -19.77
C PHE A 399 37.55 -15.84 -18.54
N TYR A 400 37.14 -15.02 -17.58
CA TYR A 400 36.11 -15.37 -16.59
C TYR A 400 34.95 -14.39 -16.75
N VAL A 401 33.71 -14.89 -16.88
CA VAL A 401 32.53 -14.03 -17.00
C VAL A 401 31.95 -13.78 -15.61
N GLU A 402 32.20 -12.59 -15.08
CA GLU A 402 31.92 -12.26 -13.67
C GLU A 402 30.41 -12.10 -13.39
N PRO A 403 29.84 -12.87 -12.43
CA PRO A 403 28.47 -12.68 -11.94
C PRO A 403 28.24 -11.26 -11.40
N GLN A 404 27.06 -10.69 -11.63
CA GLN A 404 26.75 -9.28 -11.32
C GLN A 404 25.49 -9.16 -10.45
N ASP A 405 25.34 -8.02 -9.77
CA ASP A 405 24.13 -7.73 -8.99
C ASP A 405 22.93 -7.43 -9.89
N PHE A 406 21.79 -8.05 -9.58
CA PHE A 406 20.50 -7.85 -10.24
C PHE A 406 19.40 -7.47 -9.23
N GLU A 407 18.31 -6.89 -9.74
CA GLU A 407 17.12 -6.55 -8.96
C GLU A 407 15.86 -6.95 -9.74
N VAL A 408 14.92 -7.62 -9.07
CA VAL A 408 13.63 -8.06 -9.64
C VAL A 408 12.51 -7.71 -8.66
N GLU A 409 11.45 -7.08 -9.14
CA GLU A 409 10.25 -6.76 -8.35
C GLU A 409 9.14 -7.77 -8.68
N LEU A 410 8.49 -8.34 -7.65
CA LEU A 410 7.38 -9.27 -7.78
C LEU A 410 6.17 -8.77 -6.98
N ASP A 411 5.02 -8.67 -7.65
CA ASP A 411 3.71 -8.46 -7.03
C ASP A 411 3.05 -9.83 -6.81
N LEU A 412 2.80 -10.17 -5.54
CA LEU A 412 2.16 -11.42 -5.14
C LEU A 412 0.66 -11.27 -4.87
N GLY A 413 0.08 -10.09 -5.12
CA GLY A 413 -1.33 -9.80 -4.92
C GLY A 413 -1.64 -9.22 -3.53
N GLN A 414 -2.39 -9.96 -2.71
CA GLN A 414 -2.93 -9.49 -1.44
C GLN A 414 -3.02 -10.65 -0.45
N PHE A 415 -2.59 -10.42 0.80
CA PHE A 415 -2.79 -11.40 1.88
C PHE A 415 -4.26 -11.45 2.32
N GLU A 416 -4.77 -12.64 2.67
CA GLU A 416 -6.06 -12.80 3.34
C GLU A 416 -5.87 -12.88 4.87
N PHE A 417 -6.77 -12.31 5.67
CA PHE A 417 -6.65 -12.41 7.14
C PHE A 417 -7.14 -13.77 7.66
N SER A 418 -6.27 -14.49 8.36
CA SER A 418 -6.52 -15.82 8.93
C SER A 418 -5.94 -15.96 10.34
N CYS A 419 -6.66 -16.66 11.23
CA CYS A 419 -6.20 -16.95 12.58
C CYS A 419 -4.98 -17.90 12.65
N GLU A 420 -4.64 -18.60 11.55
CA GLU A 420 -3.43 -19.43 11.43
C GLU A 420 -2.28 -18.74 10.66
N GLY A 421 -2.49 -17.46 10.31
CA GLY A 421 -1.69 -16.74 9.31
C GLY A 421 -2.09 -17.09 7.87
N ASP A 422 -1.42 -16.48 6.91
CA ASP A 422 -1.64 -16.67 5.46
C ASP A 422 -0.29 -16.71 4.72
N SER A 423 -0.25 -17.18 3.48
CA SER A 423 0.99 -17.39 2.73
C SER A 423 0.81 -17.25 1.21
N LEU A 424 1.56 -16.35 0.60
CA LEU A 424 1.59 -16.11 -0.84
C LEU A 424 2.82 -16.80 -1.45
N ASP A 425 2.64 -17.51 -2.58
CA ASP A 425 3.74 -18.21 -3.25
C ASP A 425 4.31 -17.47 -4.46
N PHE A 426 5.59 -17.73 -4.73
CA PHE A 426 6.25 -17.37 -5.98
C PHE A 426 7.19 -18.49 -6.44
N ASN A 427 7.51 -18.49 -7.73
CA ASN A 427 8.43 -19.45 -8.33
C ASN A 427 9.68 -18.76 -8.87
N VAL A 428 10.83 -19.41 -8.72
CA VAL A 428 12.13 -19.01 -9.28
C VAL A 428 12.07 -18.78 -10.80
N SER A 429 11.15 -19.44 -11.52
CA SER A 429 10.93 -19.17 -12.95
C SER A 429 10.53 -17.73 -13.24
N GLN A 430 9.78 -17.07 -12.35
CA GLN A 430 9.41 -15.67 -12.50
C GLN A 430 10.64 -14.75 -12.40
N ILE A 431 11.70 -15.19 -11.71
CA ILE A 431 12.96 -14.45 -11.55
C ILE A 431 13.82 -14.62 -12.80
N TYR A 432 14.13 -15.86 -13.21
CA TYR A 432 15.00 -16.08 -14.38
C TYR A 432 14.33 -15.65 -15.70
N GLU A 433 13.01 -15.81 -15.85
CA GLU A 433 12.27 -15.29 -17.01
C GLU A 433 12.30 -13.75 -17.07
N ALA A 434 12.24 -13.06 -15.92
CA ALA A 434 12.35 -11.59 -15.87
C ALA A 434 13.76 -11.08 -16.20
N LEU A 435 14.80 -11.83 -15.84
CA LEU A 435 16.19 -11.52 -16.18
C LEU A 435 16.60 -11.98 -17.60
N GLY A 436 15.78 -12.80 -18.27
CA GLY A 436 16.11 -13.40 -19.56
C GLY A 436 17.20 -14.49 -19.47
N MET A 437 17.34 -15.11 -18.30
CA MET A 437 18.35 -16.11 -17.94
C MET A 437 17.74 -17.52 -18.02
N SER A 438 18.55 -18.55 -18.33
CA SER A 438 18.07 -19.94 -18.22
C SER A 438 17.99 -20.42 -16.76
N GLU A 439 17.12 -21.41 -16.52
CA GLU A 439 17.00 -22.13 -15.24
C GLU A 439 18.34 -22.72 -14.77
N GLU A 440 19.10 -23.28 -15.71
CA GLU A 440 20.41 -23.88 -15.46
C GLU A 440 21.46 -22.83 -15.05
N THR A 441 21.51 -21.68 -15.73
CA THR A 441 22.36 -20.56 -15.31
C THR A 441 21.93 -19.99 -13.96
N PHE A 442 20.62 -19.86 -13.68
CA PHE A 442 20.16 -19.36 -12.39
C PHE A 442 20.68 -20.21 -11.23
N TYR A 443 20.47 -21.53 -11.28
CA TYR A 443 20.92 -22.42 -10.21
C TYR A 443 22.44 -22.65 -10.19
N ARG A 444 23.13 -22.50 -11.33
CA ARG A 444 24.61 -22.51 -11.39
C ARG A 444 25.20 -21.28 -10.71
N VAL A 445 24.69 -20.09 -11.02
CA VAL A 445 25.31 -18.81 -10.65
C VAL A 445 24.82 -18.28 -9.31
N TYR A 446 23.54 -18.46 -8.93
CA TYR A 446 22.97 -17.93 -7.68
C TYR A 446 22.32 -19.04 -6.81
N PRO A 447 23.04 -20.12 -6.45
CA PRO A 447 22.47 -21.29 -5.77
C PRO A 447 21.97 -21.03 -4.34
N ASN A 448 22.47 -20.00 -3.65
CA ASN A 448 22.23 -19.80 -2.23
C ASN A 448 21.11 -18.79 -1.96
N PHE A 449 19.95 -19.26 -1.50
CA PHE A 449 18.88 -18.40 -1.00
C PHE A 449 19.16 -17.91 0.43
N THR A 450 18.88 -16.63 0.72
CA THR A 450 18.82 -16.08 2.08
C THR A 450 17.79 -14.96 2.22
N MET A 451 17.21 -14.83 3.41
CA MET A 451 16.37 -13.68 3.82
C MET A 451 17.20 -12.50 4.36
N THR A 452 18.44 -12.75 4.77
CA THR A 452 19.30 -11.79 5.47
C THR A 452 20.69 -11.79 4.87
N LEU A 453 21.25 -10.60 4.68
CA LEU A 453 22.65 -10.41 4.32
C LEU A 453 23.42 -10.10 5.62
N GLU A 454 24.05 -11.12 6.20
CA GLU A 454 24.97 -10.92 7.32
C GLU A 454 26.21 -10.15 6.83
N GLU A 455 26.48 -8.98 7.43
CA GLU A 455 27.84 -8.44 7.41
C GLU A 455 28.73 -9.34 8.27
N GLU A 456 29.93 -9.69 7.76
CA GLU A 456 30.97 -10.55 8.39
C GLU A 456 30.90 -12.09 8.16
N ALA A 457 30.70 -12.53 6.91
CA ALA A 457 30.99 -13.92 6.50
C ALA A 457 32.51 -14.24 6.38
N GLU A 458 33.26 -14.21 7.49
CA GLU A 458 34.49 -15.01 7.64
C GLU A 458 34.14 -16.37 8.29
N ASP A 459 34.76 -17.47 7.81
CA ASP A 459 34.59 -18.86 8.29
C ASP A 459 33.17 -19.49 8.15
N ALA A 460 32.73 -19.72 6.90
CA ALA A 460 31.56 -20.53 6.59
C ALA A 460 31.78 -22.06 6.82
N GLU A 461 31.88 -22.50 8.08
CA GLU A 461 31.84 -23.92 8.47
C GLU A 461 30.70 -24.20 9.47
N ALA A 462 29.59 -24.76 8.96
CA ALA A 462 28.45 -25.37 9.66
C ALA A 462 27.59 -24.47 10.60
N VAL A 463 26.43 -24.04 10.10
CA VAL A 463 25.28 -23.57 10.89
C VAL A 463 24.09 -24.54 10.71
N GLU A 464 24.16 -25.71 11.37
CA GLU A 464 22.98 -26.51 11.73
C GLU A 464 22.66 -26.29 13.22
N GLU A 465 22.22 -25.08 13.62
CA GLU A 465 21.39 -24.88 14.83
C GLU A 465 20.84 -23.43 14.89
N GLU A 466 19.50 -23.35 14.98
CA GLU A 466 18.67 -22.27 15.55
C GLU A 466 19.25 -20.84 15.58
N ALA A 467 18.91 -20.04 14.56
CA ALA A 467 18.94 -18.58 14.68
C ALA A 467 17.77 -18.11 15.58
N GLU A 468 18.08 -17.59 16.77
CA GLU A 468 17.13 -16.83 17.60
C GLU A 468 16.90 -15.45 16.95
N GLU A 469 16.04 -15.37 15.93
CA GLU A 469 15.65 -14.09 15.32
C GLU A 469 14.91 -13.20 16.34
N GLU A 470 15.09 -11.88 16.25
CA GLU A 470 14.12 -10.94 16.81
C GLU A 470 12.85 -11.05 15.96
N GLU A 471 11.90 -11.90 16.36
CA GLU A 471 10.75 -12.34 15.55
C GLU A 471 10.02 -11.19 14.84
N ALA A 472 10.39 -10.95 13.58
CA ALA A 472 9.52 -10.35 12.60
C ALA A 472 8.41 -11.37 12.33
N GLY A 473 7.15 -10.98 12.47
CA GLY A 473 6.02 -11.90 12.31
C GLY A 473 5.74 -12.32 10.85
N ASP A 474 6.71 -12.16 9.94
CA ASP A 474 6.68 -12.65 8.57
C ASP A 474 8.01 -13.33 8.16
N THR A 475 7.90 -14.41 7.40
CA THR A 475 9.02 -15.28 7.00
C THR A 475 8.88 -15.68 5.53
N VAL A 476 10.00 -15.95 4.84
CA VAL A 476 10.02 -16.47 3.46
C VAL A 476 10.83 -17.75 3.43
N TYR A 477 10.23 -18.85 3.02
CA TYR A 477 10.87 -20.17 3.02
C TYR A 477 10.64 -20.95 1.70
N PRO A 478 11.59 -21.80 1.28
CA PRO A 478 11.37 -22.75 0.20
C PRO A 478 10.33 -23.80 0.62
N ASP A 479 9.54 -24.32 -0.33
CA ASP A 479 8.58 -25.39 -0.05
C ASP A 479 9.29 -26.65 0.47
N ALA A 480 8.73 -27.24 1.54
CA ALA A 480 9.33 -28.38 2.24
C ALA A 480 8.92 -29.75 1.66
N ASP A 481 7.86 -29.82 0.84
CA ASP A 481 7.20 -31.10 0.52
C ASP A 481 7.68 -31.75 -0.80
N GLN A 482 8.89 -32.31 -0.74
CA GLN A 482 9.41 -33.43 -1.57
C GLN A 482 9.74 -33.20 -3.07
N GLU A 483 11.00 -33.51 -3.43
CA GLU A 483 11.50 -34.16 -4.68
C GLU A 483 11.00 -33.73 -6.09
N THR A 484 10.07 -32.78 -6.26
CA THR A 484 9.50 -32.39 -7.57
C THR A 484 9.17 -30.90 -7.74
N ASN A 485 9.22 -30.09 -6.69
CA ASN A 485 8.91 -28.65 -6.73
C ASN A 485 10.18 -27.80 -6.49
N GLU A 486 11.25 -28.06 -7.24
CA GLU A 486 12.46 -27.25 -7.19
C GLU A 486 12.13 -25.81 -7.62
N GLY A 487 12.35 -24.83 -6.74
CA GLY A 487 12.16 -23.40 -7.02
C GLY A 487 10.85 -22.75 -6.55
N GLN A 488 9.97 -23.41 -5.78
CA GLN A 488 8.79 -22.75 -5.18
C GLN A 488 9.10 -22.22 -3.77
N TYR A 489 8.70 -20.97 -3.50
CA TYR A 489 8.92 -20.25 -2.25
C TYR A 489 7.62 -19.64 -1.75
N TRP A 490 7.48 -19.52 -0.42
CA TRP A 490 6.29 -19.00 0.25
C TRP A 490 6.67 -17.82 1.16
N TRP A 491 6.03 -16.66 0.98
CA TRP A 491 6.06 -15.56 1.96
C TRP A 491 4.86 -15.70 2.89
N LYS A 492 5.13 -16.01 4.16
CA LYS A 492 4.14 -16.28 5.20
C LYS A 492 4.06 -15.14 6.21
N GLY A 493 2.87 -14.56 6.37
CA GLY A 493 2.51 -13.69 7.48
C GLY A 493 1.88 -14.48 8.63
N THR A 494 2.29 -14.20 9.88
CA THR A 494 1.58 -14.67 11.09
C THR A 494 0.28 -13.87 11.29
N ALA A 495 -0.68 -14.43 12.04
CA ALA A 495 -1.93 -13.73 12.33
C ALA A 495 -1.72 -12.39 13.05
N GLU A 496 -0.73 -12.27 13.94
CA GLU A 496 -0.40 -11.02 14.65
C GLU A 496 0.20 -9.97 13.71
N TRP A 497 1.12 -10.36 12.82
CA TRP A 497 1.69 -9.45 11.81
C TRP A 497 0.66 -9.03 10.75
N LEU A 498 -0.19 -9.94 10.30
CA LEU A 498 -1.28 -9.62 9.38
C LEU A 498 -2.27 -8.65 10.04
N TRP A 499 -2.59 -8.83 11.32
CA TRP A 499 -3.44 -7.92 12.08
C TRP A 499 -2.84 -6.52 12.22
N ASP A 500 -1.57 -6.41 12.64
CA ASP A 500 -0.90 -5.12 12.87
C ASP A 500 -0.63 -4.33 11.59
N ASN A 501 -0.64 -4.98 10.42
CA ASN A 501 -0.47 -4.35 9.10
C ASN A 501 -1.77 -4.20 8.30
N ALA A 502 -2.89 -4.77 8.76
CA ALA A 502 -4.16 -4.78 8.04
C ALA A 502 -4.82 -3.39 7.92
N VAL A 503 -5.75 -3.29 6.97
CA VAL A 503 -6.57 -2.09 6.73
C VAL A 503 -8.07 -2.38 6.90
N ASP A 504 -8.83 -1.41 7.39
CA ASP A 504 -10.30 -1.47 7.39
C ASP A 504 -10.81 -1.49 5.94
N ALA A 505 -11.65 -2.47 5.58
CA ALA A 505 -12.17 -2.65 4.21
C ALA A 505 -13.07 -1.49 3.67
N ASP A 506 -13.37 -0.48 4.49
CA ASP A 506 -14.05 0.77 4.07
C ASP A 506 -13.06 1.94 3.80
N GLU A 507 -11.77 1.79 4.10
CA GLU A 507 -10.72 2.79 3.81
C GLU A 507 -10.07 2.56 2.43
N ALA A 508 -9.03 3.34 2.09
CA ALA A 508 -8.24 3.12 0.88
C ALA A 508 -7.23 1.97 1.12
N PRO A 509 -6.89 1.16 0.11
CA PRO A 509 -5.86 0.13 0.25
C PRO A 509 -4.55 0.76 0.75
N GLY A 510 -3.92 0.12 1.72
CA GLY A 510 -2.73 0.62 2.39
C GLY A 510 -1.50 0.68 1.48
N ASP A 511 -0.43 1.31 1.98
CA ASP A 511 0.89 1.16 1.36
C ASP A 511 1.25 -0.34 1.32
N PRO A 512 1.69 -0.90 0.18
CA PRO A 512 1.94 -2.33 0.06
C PRO A 512 3.05 -2.79 1.00
N LEU A 513 2.84 -3.96 1.59
CA LEU A 513 3.84 -4.66 2.38
C LEU A 513 4.97 -5.10 1.46
N THR A 514 6.21 -5.03 1.93
CA THR A 514 7.40 -5.32 1.12
C THR A 514 8.42 -6.14 1.88
N ARG A 515 9.08 -7.08 1.19
CA ARG A 515 10.17 -7.89 1.73
C ARG A 515 11.25 -8.09 0.69
N GLU A 516 12.52 -7.90 1.07
CA GLU A 516 13.65 -8.29 0.24
C GLU A 516 14.12 -9.70 0.60
N VAL A 517 14.39 -10.53 -0.41
CA VAL A 517 15.10 -11.81 -0.29
C VAL A 517 16.17 -11.90 -1.38
N TYR A 518 17.19 -12.73 -1.17
CA TYR A 518 18.40 -12.71 -1.98
C TYR A 518 18.79 -14.11 -2.45
N PHE A 519 19.20 -14.21 -3.72
CA PHE A 519 19.91 -15.38 -4.26
C PHE A 519 21.35 -14.98 -4.56
N VAL A 520 22.34 -15.69 -3.98
CA VAL A 520 23.72 -15.20 -3.86
C VAL A 520 24.71 -16.17 -4.52
N ASN A 521 25.65 -15.61 -5.30
CA ASN A 521 26.78 -16.34 -5.87
C ASN A 521 27.85 -16.63 -4.81
N PRO A 522 28.31 -17.88 -4.65
CA PRO A 522 29.30 -18.25 -3.64
C PRO A 522 30.74 -17.83 -3.96
N ASN A 523 31.05 -17.48 -5.21
CA ASN A 523 32.42 -17.21 -5.67
C ASN A 523 32.83 -15.74 -5.49
N ASN A 524 31.92 -14.79 -5.79
CA ASN A 524 32.18 -13.35 -5.68
C ASN A 524 31.18 -12.57 -4.78
N GLY A 525 30.10 -13.21 -4.32
CA GLY A 525 29.09 -12.57 -3.46
C GLY A 525 28.07 -11.68 -4.20
N ALA A 526 28.09 -11.65 -5.54
CA ALA A 526 27.06 -10.99 -6.33
C ALA A 526 25.69 -11.63 -6.10
N LYS A 527 24.61 -10.85 -6.21
CA LYS A 527 23.27 -11.30 -5.80
C LYS A 527 22.14 -10.84 -6.73
N ILE A 528 21.12 -11.68 -6.85
CA ILE A 528 19.79 -11.26 -7.31
C ILE A 528 19.00 -10.83 -6.07
N THR A 529 18.64 -9.55 -6.01
CA THR A 529 17.74 -8.99 -4.98
C THR A 529 16.31 -9.07 -5.48
N VAL A 530 15.48 -9.87 -4.81
CA VAL A 530 14.06 -10.02 -5.14
C VAL A 530 13.23 -9.21 -4.15
N LYS A 531 12.55 -8.19 -4.67
CA LYS A 531 11.62 -7.34 -3.91
C LYS A 531 10.22 -7.91 -4.04
N LEU A 532 9.78 -8.64 -3.02
CA LEU A 532 8.40 -9.09 -2.89
C LEU A 532 7.53 -7.92 -2.46
N SER A 533 6.35 -7.82 -3.05
CA SER A 533 5.32 -6.85 -2.70
C SER A 533 3.96 -7.53 -2.64
N ALA A 534 3.12 -7.12 -1.69
CA ALA A 534 1.74 -7.57 -1.56
C ALA A 534 0.92 -6.49 -0.85
N LEU A 535 -0.36 -6.36 -1.19
CA LEU A 535 -1.29 -5.54 -0.44
C LEU A 535 -1.55 -6.16 0.95
N PRO A 536 -1.70 -5.33 2.00
CA PRO A 536 -2.10 -5.80 3.32
C PRO A 536 -3.48 -6.45 3.30
N ALA A 537 -3.74 -7.29 4.30
CA ALA A 537 -5.04 -7.91 4.47
C ALA A 537 -6.12 -6.86 4.78
N GLU A 538 -7.29 -7.02 4.14
CA GLU A 538 -8.48 -6.25 4.46
C GLU A 538 -9.24 -6.94 5.62
N ILE A 539 -9.50 -6.20 6.68
CA ILE A 539 -10.38 -6.64 7.78
C ILE A 539 -11.76 -6.00 7.56
N GLU A 540 -12.79 -6.84 7.46
CA GLU A 540 -14.17 -6.34 7.44
C GLU A 540 -14.58 -5.79 8.82
N ALA A 541 -15.16 -4.59 8.83
CA ALA A 541 -15.80 -4.04 10.02
C ALA A 541 -16.96 -4.94 10.45
N TYR A 542 -16.94 -5.43 11.70
CA TYR A 542 -17.89 -6.43 12.20
C TYR A 542 -19.30 -5.84 12.37
N ARG A 543 -20.13 -6.06 11.36
CA ARG A 543 -21.47 -5.47 11.19
C ARG A 543 -22.57 -6.35 11.80
N VAL A 544 -23.55 -5.70 12.44
CA VAL A 544 -24.79 -6.30 12.95
C VAL A 544 -25.97 -5.74 12.14
N PRO A 545 -26.42 -6.45 11.09
CA PRO A 545 -27.45 -5.93 10.18
C PRO A 545 -28.82 -5.72 10.82
N ILE A 546 -29.65 -4.89 10.18
CA ILE A 546 -30.98 -4.51 10.68
C ILE A 546 -31.96 -5.69 10.84
N ASP A 547 -31.75 -6.79 10.11
CA ASP A 547 -32.55 -8.01 10.23
C ASP A 547 -32.20 -8.87 11.45
N ARG A 548 -31.06 -8.59 12.11
CA ARG A 548 -30.64 -9.22 13.37
C ARG A 548 -31.25 -8.59 14.60
N TYR A 549 -31.99 -7.48 14.49
CA TYR A 549 -32.83 -7.01 15.59
C TYR A 549 -34.05 -7.93 15.77
N VAL A 550 -34.29 -8.39 17.00
CA VAL A 550 -35.46 -9.23 17.31
C VAL A 550 -36.75 -8.47 17.05
N GLU A 551 -37.65 -9.09 16.30
CA GLU A 551 -39.06 -8.67 16.22
C GLU A 551 -39.70 -8.74 17.61
N ASN A 552 -39.64 -7.61 18.31
CA ASN A 552 -40.20 -7.50 19.65
C ASN A 552 -41.73 -7.59 19.56
N ASP A 553 -42.29 -8.76 19.90
CA ASP A 553 -43.75 -8.98 20.05
C ASP A 553 -44.38 -7.98 21.07
N TRP A 554 -43.54 -7.39 21.92
CA TRP A 554 -43.81 -6.27 22.85
C TRP A 554 -44.02 -4.90 22.16
N THR A 555 -43.93 -4.82 20.82
CA THR A 555 -44.24 -3.64 19.99
C THR A 555 -45.74 -3.33 19.90
N ARG A 556 -46.62 -4.18 20.44
CA ARG A 556 -48.02 -3.84 20.74
C ARG A 556 -48.16 -2.82 21.88
N GLY A 557 -47.54 -1.66 21.70
CA GLY A 557 -47.77 -0.48 22.51
C GLY A 557 -49.14 0.13 22.25
N TRP A 558 -49.63 0.90 23.22
CA TRP A 558 -50.77 1.78 23.00
C TRP A 558 -50.26 3.07 22.33
N ASP A 559 -50.41 3.16 21.01
CA ASP A 559 -50.19 4.39 20.25
C ASP A 559 -51.41 5.31 20.44
N PRO A 560 -51.29 6.45 21.13
CA PRO A 560 -52.42 7.35 21.37
C PRO A 560 -52.91 8.07 20.09
N ASP A 561 -52.15 8.07 19.00
CA ASP A 561 -52.59 8.63 17.72
C ASP A 561 -53.51 7.66 16.94
N PHE A 562 -53.49 6.36 17.26
CA PHE A 562 -54.14 5.33 16.46
C PHE A 562 -55.61 5.12 16.88
N VAL A 563 -56.47 6.03 16.43
CA VAL A 563 -57.93 5.92 16.64
C VAL A 563 -58.59 5.03 15.58
N ASN A 564 -59.61 4.27 15.99
CA ASN A 564 -60.45 3.47 15.10
C ASN A 564 -61.47 4.34 14.31
N GLU A 565 -62.30 3.71 13.46
CA GLU A 565 -63.27 4.43 12.61
C GLU A 565 -64.30 5.27 13.40
N ASP A 566 -64.53 4.96 14.68
CA ASP A 566 -65.43 5.69 15.58
C ASP A 566 -64.70 6.78 16.42
N GLY A 567 -63.37 6.85 16.36
CA GLY A 567 -62.54 7.85 17.04
C GLY A 567 -62.03 7.46 18.43
N GLU A 568 -62.08 6.17 18.80
CA GLU A 568 -61.54 5.67 20.07
C GLU A 568 -60.12 5.09 19.89
N PRO A 569 -59.15 5.33 20.81
CA PRO A 569 -57.77 4.84 20.65
C PRO A 569 -57.65 3.31 20.76
N GLU A 570 -57.17 2.67 19.70
CA GLU A 570 -56.85 1.24 19.62
C GLU A 570 -55.33 1.00 19.65
N PRO A 571 -54.85 -0.17 20.10
CA PRO A 571 -53.44 -0.51 20.00
C PRO A 571 -53.05 -0.72 18.53
N LYS A 572 -52.20 0.15 18.00
CA LYS A 572 -51.60 0.01 16.67
C LYS A 572 -50.91 -1.36 16.56
N VAL A 573 -51.35 -2.17 15.61
CA VAL A 573 -50.50 -3.23 15.05
C VAL A 573 -49.46 -2.52 14.18
N ALA A 574 -48.18 -2.74 14.45
CA ALA A 574 -47.12 -2.17 13.62
C ALA A 574 -47.27 -2.68 12.17
N ASP A 575 -47.00 -1.82 11.19
CA ASP A 575 -46.64 -2.30 9.85
C ASP A 575 -45.31 -3.06 9.97
N ASP A 576 -45.22 -4.24 9.35
CA ASP A 576 -44.18 -5.25 9.61
C ASP A 576 -42.72 -4.74 9.39
N ASP A 577 -42.55 -3.61 8.70
CA ASP A 577 -41.25 -3.00 8.35
C ASP A 577 -40.79 -1.88 9.33
N ILE A 578 -41.62 -1.42 10.27
CA ILE A 578 -41.36 -0.17 11.03
C ILE A 578 -40.87 -0.44 12.47
N GLU A 579 -39.68 0.10 12.79
CA GLU A 579 -38.96 0.10 14.10
C GLU A 579 -37.92 -1.01 14.42
N LYS A 580 -37.38 -1.77 13.44
CA LYS A 580 -36.19 -2.65 13.63
C LYS A 580 -34.84 -1.92 13.85
N ALA A 581 -34.83 -0.69 14.37
CA ALA A 581 -33.65 0.18 14.40
C ALA A 581 -33.26 0.68 15.81
N PHE A 582 -33.75 0.05 16.87
CA PHE A 582 -33.34 0.32 18.25
C PHE A 582 -33.78 -0.80 19.19
N ALA A 583 -33.05 -0.97 20.30
CA ALA A 583 -33.47 -1.84 21.40
C ALA A 583 -34.58 -1.17 22.26
N LEU A 584 -35.49 -1.97 22.81
CA LEU A 584 -36.60 -1.52 23.67
C LEU A 584 -36.47 -2.05 25.09
N TYR A 585 -36.19 -1.16 26.04
CA TYR A 585 -36.02 -1.48 27.45
C TYR A 585 -37.23 -1.08 28.29
N ASN A 586 -37.60 -1.98 29.21
CA ASN A 586 -38.80 -1.90 30.02
C ASN A 586 -38.48 -2.25 31.49
N VAL A 587 -39.39 -1.90 32.41
CA VAL A 587 -39.31 -2.45 33.78
C VAL A 587 -39.83 -3.88 33.80
N PHE A 588 -39.35 -4.67 34.75
CA PHE A 588 -39.88 -6.02 34.98
C PHE A 588 -41.40 -6.03 35.13
N THR A 589 -42.02 -7.07 34.56
CA THR A 589 -43.46 -7.26 34.65
C THR A 589 -43.87 -7.72 36.05
N PRO A 590 -44.89 -7.11 36.69
CA PRO A 590 -45.39 -7.56 37.99
C PRO A 590 -45.85 -9.02 37.94
N GLY A 591 -45.41 -9.79 38.94
CA GLY A 591 -45.98 -11.11 39.23
C GLY A 591 -47.42 -11.03 39.72
N SER A 592 -48.12 -12.17 39.71
CA SER A 592 -49.49 -12.27 40.22
C SER A 592 -49.51 -11.96 41.73
N GLY A 593 -50.11 -10.84 42.13
CA GLY A 593 -50.10 -10.38 43.53
C GLY A 593 -48.75 -9.86 44.03
N GLU A 594 -47.82 -9.52 43.13
CA GLU A 594 -46.56 -8.88 43.51
C GLU A 594 -46.79 -7.39 43.78
N THR A 595 -46.61 -6.95 45.03
CA THR A 595 -46.85 -5.56 45.45
C THR A 595 -45.57 -4.80 45.81
N ASP A 596 -44.41 -5.47 45.80
CA ASP A 596 -43.13 -4.87 46.18
C ASP A 596 -42.65 -3.84 45.13
N PRO A 597 -42.67 -2.52 45.44
CA PRO A 597 -42.30 -1.50 44.48
C PRO A 597 -40.82 -1.56 44.12
N ASP A 598 -39.96 -2.09 44.99
CA ASP A 598 -38.51 -2.12 44.76
C ASP A 598 -38.13 -3.06 43.62
N LYS A 599 -38.99 -4.04 43.27
CA LYS A 599 -38.83 -4.94 42.11
C LYS A 599 -39.23 -4.32 40.77
N CYS A 600 -39.94 -3.19 40.78
CA CYS A 600 -40.20 -2.43 39.56
C CYS A 600 -38.90 -1.71 39.14
N ILE A 601 -38.02 -2.42 38.44
CA ILE A 601 -36.71 -1.94 37.96
C ILE A 601 -36.51 -2.21 36.47
N PHE A 602 -35.69 -1.38 35.82
CA PHE A 602 -35.09 -1.69 34.53
C PHE A 602 -33.83 -2.52 34.77
N GLU A 603 -33.91 -3.80 34.49
CA GLU A 603 -32.79 -4.74 34.38
C GLU A 603 -33.03 -5.47 33.06
N ASN A 604 -32.33 -5.06 32.00
CA ASN A 604 -32.62 -5.51 30.64
C ASN A 604 -31.41 -6.23 30.04
N ASN A 605 -31.63 -7.43 29.50
CA ASN A 605 -30.63 -8.15 28.73
C ASN A 605 -30.40 -7.42 27.40
N ILE A 606 -29.16 -7.00 27.14
CA ILE A 606 -28.77 -6.32 25.91
C ILE A 606 -28.85 -7.28 24.72
N ASN A 607 -28.33 -8.51 24.88
CA ASN A 607 -28.29 -9.52 23.82
C ASN A 607 -29.69 -9.91 23.34
N ALA A 608 -30.71 -9.81 24.21
CA ALA A 608 -32.11 -10.08 23.86
C ALA A 608 -32.75 -9.04 22.92
N ALA A 609 -32.02 -7.97 22.55
CA ALA A 609 -32.40 -7.10 21.44
C ALA A 609 -32.05 -7.71 20.07
N PHE A 610 -31.19 -8.71 20.02
CA PHE A 610 -30.62 -9.29 18.80
C PHE A 610 -30.89 -10.79 18.65
N LEU A 611 -30.82 -11.30 17.42
CA LEU A 611 -30.74 -12.74 17.16
C LEU A 611 -29.42 -13.26 17.74
N THR A 612 -29.49 -14.38 18.44
CA THR A 612 -28.33 -15.05 19.04
C THR A 612 -28.23 -16.48 18.56
N ASP A 613 -27.00 -16.97 18.45
CA ASP A 613 -26.65 -18.33 18.06
C ASP A 613 -27.01 -19.38 19.15
N GLU A 614 -26.55 -20.63 18.97
CA GLU A 614 -26.76 -21.70 19.97
C GLU A 614 -25.96 -21.48 21.28
N THR A 615 -24.99 -20.55 21.31
CA THR A 615 -24.19 -20.22 22.52
C THR A 615 -24.74 -19.02 23.31
N GLY A 616 -25.48 -18.12 22.66
CA GLY A 616 -26.05 -16.89 23.24
C GLY A 616 -25.32 -15.60 22.85
N VAL A 617 -24.40 -15.68 21.88
CA VAL A 617 -23.67 -14.56 21.27
C VAL A 617 -24.49 -13.98 20.10
N ILE A 618 -24.35 -12.70 19.77
CA ILE A 618 -25.06 -12.09 18.62
C ILE A 618 -24.68 -12.83 17.33
N GLU A 619 -25.69 -13.19 16.53
CA GLU A 619 -25.47 -13.62 15.15
C GLU A 619 -24.94 -12.46 14.29
N LEU A 620 -23.64 -12.42 14.06
CA LEU A 620 -23.04 -11.57 13.03
C LEU A 620 -23.44 -12.12 11.65
N GLY A 621 -23.98 -11.27 10.79
CA GLY A 621 -24.72 -11.72 9.60
C GLY A 621 -24.09 -11.26 8.29
N GLU A 622 -24.18 -12.10 7.25
CA GLU A 622 -23.98 -11.70 5.84
C GLU A 622 -24.72 -10.38 5.56
N TYR A 623 -24.00 -9.29 5.37
CA TYR A 623 -24.64 -8.06 4.92
C TYR A 623 -24.91 -8.13 3.43
N LYS A 624 -26.12 -7.75 3.03
CA LYS A 624 -26.56 -7.70 1.63
C LYS A 624 -26.91 -6.27 1.26
N TYR A 625 -26.10 -5.70 0.39
CA TYR A 625 -26.35 -4.38 -0.17
C TYR A 625 -27.65 -4.37 -0.98
N LYS A 626 -28.24 -3.18 -1.14
CA LYS A 626 -29.52 -2.97 -1.85
C LYS A 626 -29.51 -3.36 -3.34
N ASP A 627 -28.36 -3.64 -3.93
CA ASP A 627 -28.22 -4.16 -5.30
C ASP A 627 -28.20 -5.69 -5.39
N GLY A 628 -28.08 -6.39 -4.25
CA GLY A 628 -28.01 -7.85 -4.15
C GLY A 628 -26.59 -8.43 -4.05
N THR A 629 -25.54 -7.60 -4.00
CA THR A 629 -24.21 -8.05 -3.59
C THR A 629 -24.20 -8.44 -2.10
N THR A 630 -23.33 -9.38 -1.73
CA THR A 630 -23.29 -10.04 -0.42
C THR A 630 -21.86 -9.99 0.09
N LEU A 631 -21.64 -9.42 1.28
CA LEU A 631 -20.39 -9.64 2.02
C LEU A 631 -20.39 -11.07 2.57
N PRO A 632 -19.24 -11.78 2.51
CA PRO A 632 -19.14 -13.18 2.90
C PRO A 632 -19.65 -13.43 4.33
N ALA A 633 -20.16 -14.64 4.55
CA ALA A 633 -20.53 -15.05 5.90
C ALA A 633 -19.27 -15.21 6.76
N ILE A 634 -19.30 -14.68 7.99
CA ILE A 634 -18.44 -15.14 9.08
C ILE A 634 -18.86 -16.59 9.40
N GLY A 635 -18.31 -17.53 8.61
CA GLY A 635 -18.73 -18.93 8.54
C GLY A 635 -17.59 -19.92 8.28
N GLU A 636 -16.38 -19.42 8.01
CA GLU A 636 -15.14 -20.20 8.15
C GLU A 636 -14.97 -20.65 9.62
N PRO A 637 -14.68 -21.94 9.91
CA PRO A 637 -14.50 -22.45 11.28
C PRO A 637 -13.23 -21.94 12.00
N GLY A 638 -13.12 -20.64 12.22
CA GLY A 638 -12.04 -19.99 12.97
C GLY A 638 -12.27 -18.49 13.24
N LEU A 639 -12.86 -17.76 12.30
CA LEU A 639 -13.04 -16.30 12.36
C LEU A 639 -14.25 -15.85 13.20
N GLN A 640 -14.58 -16.56 14.29
CA GLN A 640 -15.72 -16.20 15.14
C GLN A 640 -15.36 -15.13 16.18
N VAL A 641 -16.26 -14.17 16.37
CA VAL A 641 -16.14 -13.12 17.40
C VAL A 641 -16.77 -13.61 18.70
N SER A 642 -15.96 -13.78 19.73
CA SER A 642 -16.35 -14.21 21.07
C SER A 642 -16.41 -13.04 22.06
N ASN A 643 -16.76 -13.32 23.33
CA ASN A 643 -16.65 -12.38 24.46
C ASN A 643 -17.19 -10.96 24.23
N ILE A 644 -18.36 -10.83 23.60
CA ILE A 644 -18.98 -9.53 23.34
C ILE A 644 -19.26 -8.80 24.66
N SER A 645 -18.70 -7.61 24.81
CA SER A 645 -18.81 -6.72 25.97
C SER A 645 -19.31 -5.34 25.57
N TYR A 646 -20.23 -4.78 26.36
CA TYR A 646 -20.93 -3.55 26.01
C TYR A 646 -20.52 -2.36 26.90
N TYR A 647 -20.64 -1.17 26.34
CA TYR A 647 -20.37 0.11 27.02
C TYR A 647 -21.21 1.24 26.42
N PHE A 648 -21.34 2.37 27.13
CA PHE A 648 -22.04 3.54 26.59
C PHE A 648 -21.19 4.23 25.52
N CYS A 649 -21.78 4.49 24.36
CA CYS A 649 -21.10 5.21 23.31
C CYS A 649 -20.89 6.68 23.70
N LYS A 650 -19.71 7.21 23.37
CA LYS A 650 -19.36 8.62 23.64
C LYS A 650 -20.22 9.61 22.86
N ASP A 651 -20.85 9.19 21.78
CA ASP A 651 -21.82 10.00 21.03
C ASP A 651 -23.04 10.39 21.85
N MET A 652 -23.28 9.76 23.00
CA MET A 652 -24.29 10.23 23.95
C MET A 652 -24.02 11.67 24.43
N GLU A 653 -22.75 12.11 24.48
CA GLU A 653 -22.38 13.50 24.80
C GLU A 653 -22.82 14.52 23.73
N LYS A 654 -23.14 14.08 22.50
CA LYS A 654 -23.71 14.91 21.43
C LYS A 654 -25.20 15.22 21.67
N VAL A 655 -25.89 14.43 22.50
CA VAL A 655 -27.32 14.59 22.80
C VAL A 655 -27.52 15.73 23.81
N THR A 656 -28.24 16.78 23.39
CA THR A 656 -28.40 18.03 24.17
C THR A 656 -29.81 18.26 24.72
N LYS A 657 -30.80 17.44 24.33
CA LYS A 657 -32.16 17.43 24.90
C LYS A 657 -32.76 16.03 24.90
N ILE A 658 -33.61 15.74 25.89
CA ILE A 658 -34.55 14.60 25.87
C ILE A 658 -35.95 15.18 26.07
N GLY A 659 -36.86 14.92 25.14
CA GLY A 659 -38.13 15.64 25.04
C GLY A 659 -37.91 17.17 25.02
N THR A 660 -38.49 17.86 26.00
CA THR A 660 -38.36 19.31 26.20
C THR A 660 -37.26 19.71 27.18
N ILE A 661 -36.56 18.76 27.82
CA ILE A 661 -35.57 19.01 28.87
C ILE A 661 -34.15 19.14 28.26
N PRO A 662 -33.46 20.29 28.43
CA PRO A 662 -32.04 20.39 28.12
C PRO A 662 -31.21 19.54 29.07
N VAL A 663 -30.30 18.74 28.52
CA VAL A 663 -29.45 17.80 29.27
C VAL A 663 -28.03 17.84 28.71
N LYS A 664 -27.04 17.57 29.58
CA LYS A 664 -25.67 17.25 29.16
C LYS A 664 -25.31 15.87 29.69
N PHE A 665 -25.14 14.90 28.80
CA PHE A 665 -24.59 13.59 29.14
C PHE A 665 -23.07 13.64 29.31
N GLU A 666 -22.52 12.60 29.92
CA GLU A 666 -21.09 12.43 30.14
C GLU A 666 -20.77 10.94 30.26
N VAL A 667 -19.83 10.46 29.44
CA VAL A 667 -19.29 9.08 29.49
C VAL A 667 -17.85 9.16 30.00
N PRO A 668 -17.56 8.80 31.26
CA PRO A 668 -16.24 8.99 31.85
C PRO A 668 -15.13 8.21 31.12
N ALA A 669 -14.02 8.88 30.86
CA ALA A 669 -12.85 8.25 30.27
C ALA A 669 -12.25 7.20 31.24
N GLY A 670 -12.27 5.93 30.84
CA GLY A 670 -11.86 4.79 31.67
C GLY A 670 -12.96 4.19 32.54
N ASP A 671 -14.21 4.67 32.44
CA ASP A 671 -15.40 4.09 33.07
C ASP A 671 -16.61 4.28 32.13
N SER A 672 -16.55 3.63 30.97
CA SER A 672 -17.60 3.65 29.95
C SER A 672 -18.80 2.74 30.29
N LEU A 673 -18.77 2.08 31.45
CA LEU A 673 -19.88 1.27 31.99
C LEU A 673 -20.88 2.10 32.80
N ASN A 674 -20.62 3.39 33.05
CA ASN A 674 -21.50 4.27 33.84
C ASN A 674 -21.87 5.55 33.06
N LEU A 675 -23.16 5.73 32.73
CA LEU A 675 -23.64 6.93 32.06
C LEU A 675 -24.11 7.99 33.07
N TYR A 676 -23.56 9.19 32.96
CA TYR A 676 -23.96 10.35 33.77
C TYR A 676 -24.77 11.34 32.94
N ALA A 677 -25.72 12.01 33.58
CA ALA A 677 -26.49 13.10 32.99
C ALA A 677 -26.57 14.30 33.93
N THR A 678 -26.56 15.50 33.36
CA THR A 678 -26.71 16.78 34.06
C THR A 678 -27.92 17.53 33.52
N ILE A 679 -28.88 17.86 34.40
CA ILE A 679 -30.07 18.68 34.09
C ILE A 679 -30.21 19.83 35.09
N LYS A 680 -31.18 20.72 34.88
CA LYS A 680 -31.51 21.80 35.83
C LYS A 680 -32.73 21.48 36.69
N ILE A 681 -32.52 21.48 38.00
CA ILE A 681 -33.55 21.35 39.04
C ILE A 681 -33.43 22.56 39.98
N ASP A 682 -34.53 23.31 40.19
CA ASP A 682 -34.54 24.56 40.98
C ASP A 682 -33.40 25.55 40.62
N GLU A 683 -33.24 25.82 39.32
CA GLU A 683 -32.19 26.65 38.71
C GLU A 683 -30.73 26.15 38.90
N LYS A 684 -30.50 25.00 39.55
CA LYS A 684 -29.18 24.41 39.78
C LYS A 684 -28.91 23.26 38.82
N ASP A 685 -27.67 23.15 38.36
CA ASP A 685 -27.20 21.98 37.63
C ASP A 685 -27.03 20.80 38.60
N VAL A 686 -27.73 19.69 38.34
CA VAL A 686 -27.68 18.44 39.12
C VAL A 686 -27.14 17.35 38.20
N ARG A 687 -26.00 16.75 38.57
CA ARG A 687 -25.31 15.66 37.84
C ARG A 687 -25.40 14.36 38.63
N GLU A 688 -26.02 13.35 38.06
CA GLU A 688 -26.19 12.02 38.65
C GLU A 688 -25.82 10.93 37.64
N ARG A 689 -25.54 9.71 38.13
CA ARG A 689 -25.50 8.53 37.27
C ARG A 689 -26.95 8.17 36.94
N ILE A 690 -27.26 7.97 35.67
CA ILE A 690 -28.61 7.62 35.24
C ILE A 690 -28.75 6.18 34.73
N ALA A 691 -27.65 5.55 34.33
CA ALA A 691 -27.63 4.18 33.86
C ALA A 691 -26.25 3.54 34.08
N TYR A 692 -26.22 2.21 34.16
CA TYR A 692 -24.98 1.44 34.14
C TYR A 692 -25.14 0.15 33.34
N ILE A 693 -24.04 -0.37 32.81
CA ILE A 693 -23.95 -1.67 32.13
C ILE A 693 -23.15 -2.63 33.02
N ASP A 694 -23.58 -3.88 33.05
CA ASP A 694 -22.92 -4.98 33.73
C ASP A 694 -22.63 -6.11 32.72
N ASN A 695 -21.37 -6.50 32.61
CA ASN A 695 -20.91 -7.61 31.77
C ASN A 695 -20.51 -8.84 32.63
N GLU A 696 -20.55 -8.75 33.98
CA GLU A 696 -20.10 -9.79 34.93
C GLU A 696 -21.26 -10.67 35.45
N GLY A 697 -22.19 -11.08 34.58
CA GLY A 697 -23.26 -11.99 34.96
C GLY A 697 -22.75 -13.34 35.50
N ALA A 698 -23.62 -14.10 36.19
CA ALA A 698 -23.27 -15.42 36.73
C ALA A 698 -23.77 -16.62 35.88
N GLY A 699 -22.94 -17.16 34.97
CA GLY A 699 -23.25 -18.34 34.13
C GLY A 699 -23.02 -18.15 32.62
N LEU A 700 -23.91 -18.70 31.79
CA LEU A 700 -24.04 -18.38 30.35
C LEU A 700 -24.83 -17.07 30.22
N THR A 701 -24.15 -15.93 30.17
CA THR A 701 -24.72 -14.73 30.78
C THR A 701 -25.23 -13.63 29.86
N PRO A 702 -26.38 -13.02 30.22
CA PRO A 702 -26.80 -11.78 29.60
C PRO A 702 -25.86 -10.65 30.02
N ASN A 703 -25.38 -9.87 29.06
CA ASN A 703 -24.90 -8.53 29.33
C ASN A 703 -26.11 -7.68 29.72
N LEU A 704 -26.09 -7.05 30.90
CA LEU A 704 -27.24 -6.35 31.46
C LEU A 704 -27.06 -4.83 31.38
N VAL A 705 -28.16 -4.12 31.14
CA VAL A 705 -28.21 -2.66 31.27
C VAL A 705 -29.33 -2.25 32.22
N TYR A 706 -28.99 -1.28 33.07
CA TYR A 706 -29.79 -0.79 34.16
C TYR A 706 -30.04 0.71 34.01
N LEU A 707 -31.29 1.14 34.27
CA LEU A 707 -31.59 2.53 34.57
C LEU A 707 -31.51 2.72 36.09
N ASP A 708 -30.86 3.79 36.56
CA ASP A 708 -30.60 4.00 37.98
C ASP A 708 -31.85 4.56 38.69
N LYS A 709 -32.52 3.70 39.46
CA LYS A 709 -33.77 4.02 40.16
C LYS A 709 -33.60 5.02 41.30
N GLU A 710 -32.39 5.19 41.83
CA GLU A 710 -32.12 6.18 42.86
C GLU A 710 -31.81 7.57 42.27
N SER A 711 -31.67 7.69 40.95
CA SER A 711 -31.44 8.97 40.28
C SER A 711 -32.74 9.72 40.00
N GLU A 712 -32.87 10.90 40.61
CA GLU A 712 -33.93 11.85 40.29
C GLU A 712 -33.76 12.41 38.86
N VAL A 713 -32.53 12.52 38.36
CA VAL A 713 -32.26 12.89 36.97
C VAL A 713 -32.80 11.83 36.00
N ALA A 714 -32.61 10.53 36.28
CA ALA A 714 -33.17 9.45 35.44
C ALA A 714 -34.70 9.49 35.44
N LYS A 715 -35.33 9.62 36.62
CA LYS A 715 -36.79 9.75 36.78
C LYS A 715 -37.35 10.94 36.00
N ILE A 716 -36.70 12.10 36.05
CA ILE A 716 -37.14 13.30 35.34
C ILE A 716 -37.02 13.13 33.82
N LEU A 717 -35.92 12.54 33.33
CA LEU A 717 -35.72 12.29 31.89
C LEU A 717 -36.69 11.23 31.34
N LEU A 718 -37.04 10.21 32.13
CA LEU A 718 -37.98 9.14 31.76
C LEU A 718 -39.46 9.59 31.69
N ASN A 719 -39.83 10.67 32.39
CA ASN A 719 -41.20 11.18 32.46
C ASN A 719 -41.39 12.55 31.79
N THR A 720 -40.42 13.00 31.00
CA THR A 720 -40.56 14.24 30.21
C THR A 720 -41.64 14.10 29.14
N MET A 721 -42.16 15.23 28.67
CA MET A 721 -43.01 15.29 27.47
C MET A 721 -42.22 15.85 26.27
N THR A 722 -42.65 15.51 25.06
CA THR A 722 -42.17 16.08 23.79
C THR A 722 -42.74 17.47 23.53
N GLU A 723 -42.30 18.08 22.43
CA GLU A 723 -43.04 19.15 21.76
C GLU A 723 -44.39 18.62 21.22
N LEU A 724 -45.37 19.50 21.03
CA LEU A 724 -46.76 19.15 20.71
C LEU A 724 -46.89 18.59 19.27
N LYS A 725 -47.46 17.38 19.12
CA LYS A 725 -47.84 16.84 17.81
C LYS A 725 -49.20 17.39 17.41
N VAL A 726 -49.32 17.89 16.18
CA VAL A 726 -50.58 18.42 15.64
C VAL A 726 -51.28 17.35 14.82
N VAL A 727 -52.42 16.85 15.31
CA VAL A 727 -53.30 15.90 14.61
C VAL A 727 -54.68 16.54 14.46
N ASP A 728 -55.16 16.65 13.21
CA ASP A 728 -56.41 17.33 12.82
C ASP A 728 -56.63 18.73 13.42
N GLY A 729 -55.53 19.46 13.66
CA GLY A 729 -55.56 20.81 14.22
C GLY A 729 -55.76 20.87 15.74
N LYS A 730 -55.66 19.74 16.44
CA LYS A 730 -55.47 19.67 17.89
C LYS A 730 -54.00 19.40 18.20
N GLU A 731 -53.51 19.99 19.30
CA GLU A 731 -52.14 19.83 19.80
C GLU A 731 -52.12 18.81 20.94
N TYR A 732 -51.31 17.75 20.80
CA TYR A 732 -51.17 16.68 21.78
C TYR A 732 -49.72 16.57 22.28
N PRO A 733 -49.44 16.68 23.59
CA PRO A 733 -48.11 16.42 24.14
C PRO A 733 -47.89 14.91 24.24
N MET A 734 -46.83 14.39 23.61
CA MET A 734 -46.50 12.96 23.67
C MET A 734 -45.50 12.71 24.82
N PRO A 735 -45.46 11.48 25.39
CA PRO A 735 -44.37 11.06 26.26
C PRO A 735 -43.03 11.18 25.55
N GLY A 736 -42.01 11.74 26.20
CA GLY A 736 -40.68 11.86 25.64
C GLY A 736 -39.89 10.57 25.77
N GLU A 737 -39.25 10.15 24.69
CA GLU A 737 -38.40 8.96 24.68
C GLU A 737 -37.05 9.26 25.35
N LEU A 738 -36.84 8.73 26.56
CA LEU A 738 -35.48 8.58 27.08
C LEU A 738 -34.78 7.48 26.27
N PHE A 739 -33.66 7.82 25.65
CA PHE A 739 -32.82 6.87 24.94
C PHE A 739 -31.35 7.01 25.34
N ILE A 740 -30.59 5.98 25.04
CA ILE A 740 -29.14 5.88 25.21
C ILE A 740 -28.50 5.33 23.94
N TYR A 741 -27.19 5.53 23.79
CA TYR A 741 -26.37 4.85 22.78
C TYR A 741 -25.45 3.83 23.46
N ILE A 742 -25.44 2.61 22.96
CA ILE A 742 -24.62 1.50 23.47
C ILE A 742 -23.75 0.99 22.32
N SER A 743 -22.45 0.85 22.58
CA SER A 743 -21.46 0.22 21.73
C SER A 743 -21.11 -1.18 22.26
N ALA A 744 -20.46 -2.00 21.45
CA ALA A 744 -19.84 -3.24 21.93
C ALA A 744 -18.52 -3.53 21.22
N LYS A 745 -17.72 -4.37 21.89
CA LYS A 745 -16.49 -4.97 21.38
C LYS A 745 -16.50 -6.47 21.62
N GLY A 746 -15.84 -7.24 20.76
CA GLY A 746 -15.63 -8.67 20.92
C GLY A 746 -14.18 -9.07 20.65
N ILE A 747 -13.89 -10.36 20.73
CA ILE A 747 -12.56 -10.94 20.53
C ILE A 747 -12.58 -11.90 19.33
N LEU A 748 -11.79 -11.61 18.30
CA LEU A 748 -11.56 -12.45 17.13
C LEU A 748 -10.35 -13.39 17.36
N CYS A 749 -10.37 -14.61 16.84
CA CYS A 749 -9.29 -15.62 16.99
C CYS A 749 -8.92 -16.03 18.44
N GLY A 750 -9.62 -15.53 19.46
CA GLY A 750 -9.39 -15.90 20.86
C GLY A 750 -9.90 -17.30 21.20
N ASP A 751 -9.40 -17.87 22.30
CA ASP A 751 -9.80 -19.21 22.75
C ASP A 751 -11.23 -19.25 23.37
N GLU A 752 -11.67 -20.41 23.88
CA GLU A 752 -12.99 -20.55 24.55
C GLU A 752 -13.16 -19.64 25.80
N SER A 753 -12.10 -18.97 26.27
CA SER A 753 -12.13 -17.96 27.33
C SER A 753 -11.88 -16.53 26.81
N GLY A 754 -11.55 -16.36 25.53
CA GLY A 754 -11.19 -15.10 24.89
C GLY A 754 -9.80 -14.58 25.27
N GLU A 755 -8.90 -15.44 25.75
CA GLU A 755 -7.47 -15.10 25.83
C GLU A 755 -6.81 -15.33 24.46
N GLY A 756 -5.81 -14.51 24.11
CA GLY A 756 -5.00 -14.66 22.89
C GLY A 756 -5.61 -14.17 21.56
N GLY A 757 -6.72 -13.42 21.59
CA GLY A 757 -7.37 -12.90 20.38
C GLY A 757 -7.35 -11.37 20.23
N PHE A 758 -7.78 -10.90 19.06
CA PHE A 758 -7.77 -9.50 18.64
C PHE A 758 -9.07 -8.77 19.00
N GLU A 759 -8.99 -7.51 19.48
CA GLU A 759 -10.16 -6.73 19.90
C GLU A 759 -10.86 -6.05 18.71
N VAL A 760 -12.08 -6.48 18.39
CA VAL A 760 -12.91 -5.94 17.29
C VAL A 760 -14.02 -5.03 17.81
N ASN A 761 -14.30 -3.93 17.10
CA ASN A 761 -15.48 -3.08 17.34
C ASN A 761 -16.68 -3.61 16.54
N LEU A 762 -17.88 -3.53 17.13
CA LEU A 762 -19.13 -3.91 16.48
C LEU A 762 -19.89 -2.68 15.96
N PHE A 763 -20.49 -2.80 14.79
CA PHE A 763 -21.16 -1.69 14.09
C PHE A 763 -22.63 -2.01 13.78
N TRP A 764 -23.50 -0.99 13.90
CA TRP A 764 -24.93 -1.08 13.62
C TRP A 764 -25.37 -0.03 12.58
N PRO A 765 -26.50 -0.23 11.89
CA PRO A 765 -27.10 0.79 11.04
C PRO A 765 -27.55 2.01 11.85
N GLU A 766 -27.28 3.22 11.36
CA GLU A 766 -27.62 4.50 12.00
C GLU A 766 -29.13 4.59 12.34
N ASN A 767 -29.98 4.12 11.43
CA ASN A 767 -31.43 4.03 11.58
C ASN A 767 -32.07 3.24 10.41
N ALA A 768 -33.38 3.00 10.48
CA ALA A 768 -34.14 2.28 9.44
C ALA A 768 -34.27 3.04 8.10
N GLU A 769 -34.07 4.36 8.06
CA GLU A 769 -34.12 5.15 6.82
C GLU A 769 -32.77 5.09 6.08
N ASN A 770 -31.66 5.01 6.84
CA ASN A 770 -30.27 4.92 6.38
C ASN A 770 -29.59 3.59 6.79
N PRO A 771 -30.08 2.40 6.39
CA PRO A 771 -29.52 1.11 6.81
C PRO A 771 -28.16 0.75 6.17
N ASP A 772 -27.62 1.61 5.32
CA ASP A 772 -26.29 1.49 4.69
C ASP A 772 -25.25 2.44 5.34
N VAL A 773 -25.64 3.20 6.37
CA VAL A 773 -24.74 4.05 7.17
C VAL A 773 -24.44 3.35 8.49
N TRP A 774 -23.18 3.01 8.71
CA TRP A 774 -22.73 2.27 9.90
C TRP A 774 -22.20 3.21 10.99
N VAL A 775 -22.48 2.87 12.25
CA VAL A 775 -22.04 3.58 13.45
C VAL A 775 -21.60 2.58 14.52
N ASP A 776 -20.68 2.98 15.39
CA ASP A 776 -20.09 2.17 16.49
C ASP A 776 -21.07 1.85 17.64
N HIS A 777 -22.37 2.10 17.44
CA HIS A 777 -23.37 2.03 18.50
C HIS A 777 -24.79 1.81 17.97
N PHE A 778 -25.62 1.11 18.74
CA PHE A 778 -27.06 1.09 18.54
C PHE A 778 -27.77 2.04 19.51
N LYS A 779 -28.95 2.50 19.11
CA LYS A 779 -29.87 3.25 19.98
C LYS A 779 -30.69 2.28 20.82
N ALA A 780 -30.90 2.60 22.10
CA ALA A 780 -31.86 1.89 22.94
C ALA A 780 -32.82 2.88 23.62
N LYS A 781 -34.13 2.62 23.54
CA LYS A 781 -35.20 3.44 24.14
C LYS A 781 -35.71 2.80 25.44
N TYR A 782 -35.86 3.60 26.50
CA TYR A 782 -36.55 3.22 27.73
C TYR A 782 -38.03 3.62 27.65
N ARG A 783 -38.96 2.68 27.85
CA ARG A 783 -40.40 3.00 27.95
C ARG A 783 -40.76 3.50 29.35
N GLN A 784 -41.61 4.53 29.41
CA GLN A 784 -42.22 5.00 30.66
C GLN A 784 -43.08 3.87 31.28
N PRO A 785 -42.88 3.49 32.56
CA PRO A 785 -43.58 2.33 33.13
C PRO A 785 -45.11 2.48 33.27
N VAL A 786 -45.60 3.72 33.42
CA VAL A 786 -47.01 4.05 33.69
C VAL A 786 -47.45 5.20 32.78
N TYR A 787 -48.66 5.11 32.25
CA TYR A 787 -49.28 6.11 31.38
C TYR A 787 -50.64 6.55 31.95
N LEU A 788 -50.95 7.85 31.89
CA LEU A 788 -52.23 8.43 32.28
C LEU A 788 -53.16 8.61 31.08
N SER A 789 -54.45 8.31 31.25
CA SER A 789 -55.46 8.52 30.21
C SER A 789 -55.77 10.01 29.98
N ASP A 790 -56.16 10.38 28.76
CA ASP A 790 -56.57 11.75 28.39
C ASP A 790 -57.99 12.09 28.86
N ASN A 791 -58.79 11.07 29.16
CA ASN A 791 -60.14 11.16 29.68
C ASN A 791 -60.25 10.32 30.95
N ALA A 792 -60.98 10.82 31.95
CA ALA A 792 -61.41 10.01 33.08
C ALA A 792 -62.35 8.88 32.63
N ALA A 793 -62.34 7.77 33.37
CA ALA A 793 -63.29 6.66 33.19
C ALA A 793 -64.70 7.00 33.71
N ASP A 794 -64.80 7.97 34.63
CA ASP A 794 -66.04 8.41 35.27
C ASP A 794 -66.29 9.92 35.02
N ALA A 795 -67.51 10.40 35.31
CA ALA A 795 -68.00 11.72 34.93
C ALA A 795 -68.90 12.36 36.00
N PHE A 796 -68.88 13.69 36.07
CA PHE A 796 -69.77 14.44 36.96
C PHE A 796 -71.16 14.63 36.32
N ILE A 797 -72.17 14.87 37.15
CA ILE A 797 -73.53 15.21 36.72
C ILE A 797 -73.95 16.54 37.36
N ASP A 798 -74.29 17.53 36.53
CA ASP A 798 -74.71 18.85 36.99
C ASP A 798 -76.05 18.81 37.74
N ALA A 799 -76.15 19.62 38.78
CA ALA A 799 -77.31 19.71 39.68
C ALA A 799 -77.78 18.37 40.31
N VAL A 800 -76.89 17.38 40.42
CA VAL A 800 -77.04 16.28 41.38
C VAL A 800 -76.71 16.77 42.79
N ASP A 801 -77.42 16.25 43.77
CA ASP A 801 -77.33 16.66 45.17
C ASP A 801 -76.03 16.11 45.80
N PHE A 802 -75.35 16.88 46.64
CA PHE A 802 -74.04 16.46 47.16
C PHE A 802 -74.15 15.19 48.02
N GLY A 803 -73.27 14.22 47.74
CA GLY A 803 -73.31 12.88 48.33
C GLY A 803 -74.10 11.85 47.53
N GLU A 804 -74.56 12.19 46.32
CA GLU A 804 -75.13 11.25 45.36
C GLU A 804 -74.15 10.99 44.20
N GLY A 805 -74.30 9.86 43.51
CA GLY A 805 -73.42 9.46 42.40
C GLY A 805 -73.34 10.51 41.29
N GLY A 806 -72.12 10.84 40.85
CA GLY A 806 -71.86 11.95 39.92
C GLY A 806 -71.63 13.32 40.59
N SER A 807 -71.74 13.45 41.92
CA SER A 807 -71.24 14.62 42.67
C SER A 807 -69.77 14.49 43.12
N PHE A 808 -69.19 13.28 43.00
CA PHE A 808 -67.79 12.96 43.27
C PHE A 808 -67.28 11.91 42.28
N ILE A 809 -65.96 11.88 42.05
CA ILE A 809 -65.24 10.89 41.23
C ILE A 809 -64.07 10.33 42.04
N ASN A 810 -63.85 9.02 41.97
CA ASN A 810 -62.69 8.34 42.55
C ASN A 810 -61.40 8.74 41.82
N ILE A 811 -60.32 9.07 42.52
CA ILE A 811 -59.04 9.45 41.87
C ILE A 811 -58.46 8.31 41.02
N LYS A 812 -58.74 7.03 41.32
CA LYS A 812 -58.40 5.90 40.43
C LYS A 812 -59.09 6.03 39.05
N GLU A 813 -60.38 6.34 39.05
CA GLU A 813 -61.21 6.50 37.83
C GLU A 813 -60.92 7.82 37.10
N LEU A 814 -60.51 8.88 37.83
CA LEU A 814 -60.02 10.13 37.25
C LEU A 814 -58.75 9.90 36.42
N LEU A 815 -57.77 9.19 36.99
CA LEU A 815 -56.47 8.95 36.35
C LEU A 815 -56.54 7.90 35.25
N ASN A 816 -57.36 6.85 35.46
CA ASN A 816 -57.50 5.68 34.60
C ASN A 816 -56.14 5.20 34.02
N PRO A 817 -55.17 4.84 34.89
CA PRO A 817 -53.80 4.59 34.46
C PRO A 817 -53.64 3.20 33.81
N LYS A 818 -52.67 3.13 32.90
CA LYS A 818 -52.23 1.89 32.24
C LYS A 818 -50.73 1.69 32.45
N ASP A 819 -50.27 0.44 32.41
CA ASP A 819 -48.84 0.14 32.35
C ASP A 819 -48.28 0.25 30.91
N TRP A 820 -46.97 0.04 30.77
CA TRP A 820 -46.26 0.01 29.48
C TRP A 820 -46.69 -1.10 28.50
N ARG A 821 -47.52 -2.07 28.95
CA ARG A 821 -48.14 -3.12 28.14
C ARG A 821 -49.61 -2.79 27.81
N ALA A 822 -50.00 -1.53 27.99
CA ALA A 822 -51.37 -1.00 27.84
C ALA A 822 -52.41 -1.61 28.80
N ARG A 823 -52.00 -2.31 29.86
CA ARG A 823 -52.91 -2.98 30.81
C ARG A 823 -53.41 -1.96 31.83
N PRO A 824 -54.73 -1.82 32.03
CA PRO A 824 -55.26 -0.91 33.05
C PRO A 824 -54.95 -1.43 34.46
N PHE A 825 -54.82 -0.51 35.41
CA PHE A 825 -54.62 -0.86 36.83
C PHE A 825 -55.90 -1.39 37.50
N GLU A 826 -57.07 -1.19 36.88
CA GLU A 826 -58.38 -1.61 37.36
C GLU A 826 -59.15 -2.36 36.25
N PRO A 827 -59.94 -3.40 36.58
CA PRO A 827 -60.76 -4.10 35.59
C PRO A 827 -61.96 -3.24 35.13
N GLN A 828 -62.15 -3.11 33.82
CA GLN A 828 -63.21 -2.29 33.24
C GLN A 828 -64.62 -2.87 33.49
N LYS A 829 -65.43 -2.13 34.25
CA LYS A 829 -66.78 -2.54 34.72
C LYS A 829 -67.80 -2.83 33.61
N ASP A 830 -67.72 -2.13 32.48
CA ASP A 830 -68.67 -2.26 31.35
C ASP A 830 -68.20 -3.27 30.27
N ALA A 831 -67.09 -4.01 30.50
CA ALA A 831 -66.64 -5.07 29.59
C ALA A 831 -67.65 -6.23 29.58
N ASN A 832 -68.37 -6.41 28.47
CA ASN A 832 -69.40 -7.44 28.28
C ASN A 832 -68.78 -8.84 28.00
N PHE A 833 -67.79 -9.20 28.82
CA PHE A 833 -67.04 -10.44 28.75
C PHE A 833 -67.96 -11.62 29.07
N VAL A 834 -68.12 -12.55 28.12
CA VAL A 834 -68.97 -13.72 28.31
C VAL A 834 -68.34 -14.60 29.39
N VAL A 835 -68.91 -14.57 30.59
CA VAL A 835 -68.52 -15.43 31.71
C VAL A 835 -68.65 -16.90 31.28
N ILE A 836 -67.50 -17.51 30.98
CA ILE A 836 -67.37 -18.96 30.91
C ILE A 836 -67.58 -19.45 32.36
N PRO A 837 -68.61 -20.25 32.68
CA PRO A 837 -69.02 -20.54 34.07
C PRO A 837 -68.04 -21.36 34.93
N ASP A 838 -66.80 -21.51 34.47
CA ASP A 838 -65.81 -22.49 34.88
C ASP A 838 -64.51 -21.82 35.41
N GLN A 839 -64.42 -20.48 35.40
CA GLN A 839 -63.28 -19.68 35.86
C GLN A 839 -63.75 -18.49 36.73
N VAL A 840 -64.24 -18.78 37.94
CA VAL A 840 -64.82 -17.77 38.85
C VAL A 840 -63.75 -17.02 39.68
N ASP A 841 -62.50 -17.50 39.67
CA ASP A 841 -61.42 -17.05 40.56
C ASP A 841 -60.40 -16.09 39.88
N GLN A 842 -60.80 -15.35 38.83
CA GLN A 842 -59.88 -14.49 38.03
C GLN A 842 -60.19 -12.98 38.02
N ILE A 843 -60.78 -12.43 39.09
CA ILE A 843 -61.08 -10.98 39.16
C ILE A 843 -59.94 -10.15 39.77
N ASP A 844 -59.07 -10.74 40.60
CA ASP A 844 -58.00 -10.05 41.34
C ASP A 844 -56.72 -9.69 40.52
N TYR A 845 -56.74 -9.79 39.19
CA TYR A 845 -55.51 -9.87 38.38
C TYR A 845 -54.69 -8.57 38.18
N PHE A 846 -55.15 -7.43 38.69
CA PHE A 846 -54.52 -6.11 38.45
C PHE A 846 -54.41 -5.19 39.68
N SER A 847 -55.08 -5.49 40.79
CA SER A 847 -55.15 -4.59 41.96
C SER A 847 -53.77 -4.24 42.55
N ASN A 848 -52.82 -5.18 42.48
CA ASN A 848 -51.44 -5.01 42.94
C ASN A 848 -50.62 -3.95 42.17
N TYR A 849 -51.11 -3.45 41.03
CA TYR A 849 -50.36 -2.52 40.18
C TYR A 849 -50.17 -1.15 40.87
N TRP A 850 -51.11 -0.71 41.71
CA TRP A 850 -50.99 0.54 42.48
C TRP A 850 -49.84 0.49 43.51
N GLU A 851 -49.59 -0.68 44.09
CA GLU A 851 -48.46 -0.88 45.01
C GLU A 851 -47.15 -1.10 44.23
N TYR A 852 -47.14 -1.98 43.22
CA TYR A 852 -45.94 -2.34 42.46
C TYR A 852 -45.32 -1.19 41.66
N TYR A 853 -46.12 -0.32 41.07
CA TYR A 853 -45.62 0.90 40.41
C TYR A 853 -45.45 2.07 41.40
N GLY A 854 -45.75 1.86 42.68
CA GLY A 854 -45.73 2.88 43.72
C GLY A 854 -44.38 3.14 44.38
N PRO A 855 -44.38 3.82 45.55
CA PRO A 855 -45.55 4.38 46.23
C PRO A 855 -46.22 5.48 45.41
N ILE A 856 -47.55 5.42 45.25
CA ILE A 856 -48.30 6.37 44.42
C ILE A 856 -48.88 7.51 45.27
N THR A 857 -48.73 8.75 44.81
CA THR A 857 -49.45 9.93 45.34
C THR A 857 -49.94 10.84 44.22
N VAL A 858 -51.03 11.56 44.45
CA VAL A 858 -51.72 12.36 43.42
C VAL A 858 -51.94 13.79 43.90
N GLU A 859 -51.46 14.76 43.12
CA GLU A 859 -51.81 16.17 43.27
C GLU A 859 -52.82 16.58 42.19
N VAL A 860 -53.83 17.39 42.55
CA VAL A 860 -54.77 17.98 41.59
C VAL A 860 -54.75 19.50 41.76
N ASP A 861 -54.36 20.24 40.72
CA ASP A 861 -54.36 21.70 40.77
C ASP A 861 -55.76 22.26 40.53
N THR A 862 -56.54 22.33 41.61
CA THR A 862 -57.88 22.92 41.59
C THR A 862 -57.91 24.43 41.31
N THR A 863 -56.76 25.10 41.20
CA THR A 863 -56.68 26.53 40.84
C THR A 863 -56.42 26.76 39.35
N ALA A 864 -55.94 25.74 38.63
CA ALA A 864 -55.65 25.79 37.19
C ALA A 864 -56.69 25.03 36.32
N ILE A 865 -57.81 24.57 36.89
CA ILE A 865 -58.87 23.90 36.12
C ILE A 865 -59.58 24.90 35.19
N THR A 866 -59.77 24.51 33.93
CA THR A 866 -60.53 25.25 32.91
C THR A 866 -61.71 24.41 32.38
N CYS A 867 -62.59 25.00 31.56
CA CYS A 867 -63.76 24.31 31.02
C CYS A 867 -64.22 24.85 29.65
N ASN A 868 -64.92 24.03 28.85
CA ASN A 868 -65.42 24.42 27.51
C ASN A 868 -66.75 25.24 27.50
N LEU A 869 -67.02 25.98 28.57
CA LEU A 869 -68.22 26.81 28.72
C LEU A 869 -68.12 28.21 28.10
N GLY A 870 -66.98 28.55 27.49
CA GLY A 870 -66.74 29.86 26.88
C GLY A 870 -67.57 30.13 25.62
N PRO A 871 -67.52 31.38 25.10
CA PRO A 871 -68.20 31.75 23.85
C PRO A 871 -67.84 30.79 22.71
N ASP A 872 -68.87 30.36 21.98
CA ASP A 872 -68.79 29.38 20.89
C ASP A 872 -68.16 28.01 21.29
N GLY A 873 -68.16 27.67 22.59
CA GLY A 873 -67.63 26.41 23.11
C GLY A 873 -66.12 26.41 23.41
N LYS A 874 -65.49 27.60 23.45
CA LYS A 874 -64.07 27.73 23.79
C LYS A 874 -63.78 27.45 25.25
N GLU A 875 -62.53 27.12 25.53
CA GLU A 875 -61.98 27.01 26.87
C GLU A 875 -62.01 28.36 27.62
N MET A 876 -62.28 28.31 28.92
CA MET A 876 -62.21 29.43 29.86
C MET A 876 -61.96 28.95 31.30
N ASP A 877 -61.46 29.86 32.16
CA ASP A 877 -61.41 29.69 33.62
C ASP A 877 -62.75 29.23 34.18
N LEU A 878 -62.75 28.44 35.27
CA LEU A 878 -63.98 27.98 35.92
C LEU A 878 -64.90 29.16 36.34
N PRO A 879 -66.18 29.18 35.92
CA PRO A 879 -67.16 30.12 36.44
C PRO A 879 -67.30 29.99 37.95
N VAL A 880 -67.29 31.10 38.70
CA VAL A 880 -67.34 31.14 40.18
C VAL A 880 -68.57 30.49 40.84
N THR A 881 -69.52 29.99 40.06
CA THR A 881 -70.62 29.13 40.52
C THR A 881 -70.24 27.66 40.58
N ILE A 882 -69.34 27.19 39.72
CA ILE A 882 -68.81 25.82 39.70
C ILE A 882 -67.63 25.76 40.67
N ILE A 883 -67.63 24.75 41.54
CA ILE A 883 -66.58 24.51 42.53
C ILE A 883 -66.17 23.05 42.43
N VAL A 884 -64.93 22.82 42.01
CA VAL A 884 -64.23 21.55 42.19
C VAL A 884 -63.34 21.70 43.42
N LYS A 885 -63.38 20.75 44.35
CA LYS A 885 -62.50 20.73 45.54
C LYS A 885 -61.36 19.73 45.34
N ALA A 886 -60.28 19.93 46.08
CA ALA A 886 -59.14 19.00 46.12
C ALA A 886 -59.57 17.61 46.63
N PRO A 887 -58.78 16.55 46.38
CA PRO A 887 -59.12 15.19 46.80
C PRO A 887 -59.39 15.09 48.32
N VAL A 888 -60.50 14.46 48.68
CA VAL A 888 -60.89 14.15 50.07
C VAL A 888 -60.91 12.64 50.29
N MET A 889 -60.51 12.19 51.49
CA MET A 889 -60.57 10.76 51.85
C MET A 889 -62.01 10.33 52.14
N LYS A 890 -62.28 9.00 52.14
CA LYS A 890 -63.62 8.43 52.38
C LYS A 890 -64.27 9.01 53.66
N ASP A 891 -63.52 9.04 54.77
CA ASP A 891 -63.98 9.59 56.05
C ASP A 891 -64.32 11.10 55.98
N ASP A 892 -63.52 11.91 55.28
CA ASP A 892 -63.77 13.36 55.14
C ASP A 892 -64.96 13.65 54.20
N LEU A 893 -65.12 12.85 53.14
CA LEU A 893 -66.27 12.90 52.24
C LEU A 893 -67.56 12.55 52.98
N LEU A 894 -67.58 11.43 53.71
CA LEU A 894 -68.70 11.02 54.56
C LEU A 894 -69.02 12.09 55.63
N ALA A 895 -68.00 12.67 56.27
CA ALA A 895 -68.18 13.74 57.24
C ALA A 895 -68.76 15.03 56.63
N GLU A 896 -68.39 15.37 55.39
CA GLU A 896 -68.97 16.53 54.69
C GLU A 896 -70.42 16.31 54.25
N ILE A 897 -70.79 15.08 53.91
CA ILE A 897 -72.17 14.69 53.55
C ILE A 897 -73.10 14.69 54.76
N ILE A 898 -72.60 14.28 55.93
CA ILE A 898 -73.37 14.24 57.19
C ILE A 898 -73.59 15.65 57.79
N ASP A 899 -72.70 16.63 57.56
CA ASP A 899 -72.75 17.95 58.19
C ASP A 899 -73.97 18.77 57.72
N PRO A 900 -75.00 18.99 58.58
CA PRO A 900 -76.23 19.68 58.19
C PRO A 900 -76.05 21.20 58.03
N THR A 901 -74.85 21.73 58.27
CA THR A 901 -74.46 23.12 57.98
C THR A 901 -73.69 23.27 56.66
N LYS A 902 -73.20 22.17 56.10
CA LYS A 902 -72.62 22.10 54.75
C LYS A 902 -73.54 21.48 53.71
N ALA A 903 -74.51 20.65 54.13
CA ALA A 903 -75.52 20.05 53.26
C ALA A 903 -76.20 21.13 52.39
N TYR A 904 -75.90 21.11 51.09
CA TYR A 904 -76.29 22.12 50.10
C TYR A 904 -77.77 22.01 49.74
N ARG A 905 -78.66 22.45 50.65
CA ARG A 905 -80.11 22.41 50.46
C ARG A 905 -80.58 23.25 49.27
N GLU A 906 -81.61 22.77 48.58
CA GLU A 906 -82.32 23.50 47.53
C GLU A 906 -82.76 24.90 47.98
N LYS A 907 -82.72 25.84 47.02
CA LYS A 907 -82.86 27.29 47.25
C LYS A 907 -84.26 27.73 47.70
N ASP A 908 -85.23 26.83 47.69
CA ASP A 908 -86.62 27.03 48.10
C ASP A 908 -87.04 26.23 49.35
N GLY A 909 -86.17 25.35 49.87
CA GLY A 909 -86.46 24.53 51.05
C GLY A 909 -87.34 23.30 50.78
N SER A 910 -87.35 22.81 49.54
CA SER A 910 -87.74 21.43 49.19
C SER A 910 -86.86 20.38 49.93
N ASP A 911 -87.33 19.13 49.96
CA ASP A 911 -86.74 18.01 50.73
C ASP A 911 -86.16 17.00 49.74
N SER A 912 -84.90 16.62 49.91
CA SER A 912 -83.98 16.07 48.88
C SER A 912 -84.32 14.69 48.30
N GLY A 913 -85.52 14.15 48.53
CA GLY A 913 -85.95 12.82 48.07
C GLY A 913 -85.32 11.66 48.85
N MET A 914 -83.99 11.65 48.99
CA MET A 914 -83.23 10.72 49.83
C MET A 914 -82.94 11.28 51.23
N THR A 915 -82.97 10.37 52.20
CA THR A 915 -82.52 10.58 53.59
C THR A 915 -81.00 10.52 53.72
N ILE A 916 -80.48 10.94 54.88
CA ILE A 916 -79.05 10.85 55.19
C ILE A 916 -78.58 9.38 55.23
N GLU A 917 -79.45 8.45 55.64
CA GLU A 917 -79.15 7.01 55.64
C GLU A 917 -79.01 6.49 54.20
N GLU A 918 -79.93 6.84 53.29
CA GLU A 918 -79.84 6.47 51.86
C GLU A 918 -78.64 7.11 51.13
N LYS A 919 -78.24 8.33 51.49
CA LYS A 919 -77.01 8.95 50.95
C LYS A 919 -75.74 8.28 51.45
N LEU A 920 -75.71 7.86 52.72
CA LEU A 920 -74.57 7.10 53.27
C LEU A 920 -74.48 5.71 52.65
N ASP A 921 -75.61 5.01 52.47
CA ASP A 921 -75.64 3.73 51.78
C ASP A 921 -75.21 3.87 50.31
N SER A 922 -75.68 4.90 49.58
CA SER A 922 -75.24 5.19 48.21
C SER A 922 -73.74 5.45 48.11
N VAL A 923 -73.13 6.10 49.11
CA VAL A 923 -71.68 6.40 49.12
C VAL A 923 -70.87 5.17 49.51
N ASN A 924 -71.39 4.29 50.36
CA ASN A 924 -70.74 3.03 50.70
C ASN A 924 -70.85 1.98 49.58
N ASP A 925 -71.99 1.88 48.88
CA ASP A 925 -72.17 1.00 47.71
C ASP A 925 -71.32 1.46 46.50
N MET A 926 -70.94 2.75 46.43
CA MET A 926 -70.07 3.30 45.37
C MET A 926 -68.58 3.34 45.74
N ILE A 927 -68.20 3.10 46.98
CA ILE A 927 -66.81 3.24 47.46
C ILE A 927 -66.35 1.97 48.18
N ASP A 928 -65.52 1.17 47.49
CA ASP A 928 -64.67 0.17 48.14
C ASP A 928 -63.81 0.79 49.24
N ASP A 929 -63.59 0.06 50.33
CA ASP A 929 -63.01 0.59 51.59
C ASP A 929 -61.52 1.00 51.49
N GLU A 930 -60.85 0.79 50.34
CA GLU A 930 -59.38 0.82 50.20
C GLU A 930 -58.84 1.89 49.24
N THR A 931 -59.62 2.93 48.90
CA THR A 931 -59.18 4.00 47.97
C THR A 931 -58.23 5.02 48.61
N GLU A 932 -56.96 4.66 48.80
CA GLU A 932 -55.92 5.52 49.42
C GLU A 932 -55.70 6.88 48.72
N ALA A 933 -56.11 7.02 47.45
CA ALA A 933 -55.97 8.26 46.68
C ALA A 933 -57.12 9.28 46.85
N GLY A 934 -58.23 8.89 47.48
CA GLY A 934 -59.38 9.78 47.74
C GLY A 934 -60.27 10.11 46.54
N PHE A 935 -61.07 11.18 46.69
CA PHE A 935 -62.18 11.56 45.79
C PHE A 935 -62.18 13.04 45.43
N LEU A 936 -62.37 13.36 44.14
CA LEU A 936 -62.55 14.72 43.65
C LEU A 936 -64.06 15.09 43.66
N THR A 937 -64.45 16.19 44.32
CA THR A 937 -65.88 16.57 44.42
C THR A 937 -66.25 17.76 43.54
N TYR A 938 -67.44 17.73 42.94
CA TYR A 938 -68.02 18.78 42.09
C TYR A 938 -69.28 19.39 42.71
N HIS A 939 -69.44 20.72 42.58
CA HIS A 939 -70.63 21.46 43.00
C HIS A 939 -70.97 22.58 42.01
N ASN A 940 -72.27 22.87 41.79
CA ASN A 940 -72.73 24.06 41.07
C ASN A 940 -73.70 24.89 41.93
N ASN A 941 -73.28 26.09 42.31
CA ASN A 941 -73.94 26.94 43.30
C ASN A 941 -74.91 27.99 42.73
N GLY A 942 -75.27 27.96 41.43
CA GLY A 942 -76.25 28.96 40.98
C GLY A 942 -76.68 29.09 39.51
N THR A 943 -76.29 28.21 38.58
CA THR A 943 -76.78 28.31 37.19
C THR A 943 -76.99 26.93 36.57
N ASN A 944 -78.22 26.56 36.21
CA ASN A 944 -78.49 25.32 35.46
C ASN A 944 -77.65 25.30 34.16
N VAL A 945 -76.77 24.31 33.99
CA VAL A 945 -76.02 24.18 32.74
C VAL A 945 -76.94 23.56 31.67
N THR A 946 -77.07 24.23 30.52
CA THR A 946 -78.06 23.87 29.47
C THR A 946 -77.52 22.92 28.41
N LYS A 947 -76.22 22.64 28.43
CA LYS A 947 -75.51 21.67 27.59
C LYS A 947 -74.61 20.81 28.47
N ASP A 948 -74.22 19.65 27.96
CA ASP A 948 -73.12 18.88 28.54
C ASP A 948 -71.80 19.62 28.23
N TYR A 949 -70.79 19.48 29.09
CA TYR A 949 -69.53 20.21 28.97
C TYR A 949 -68.35 19.43 29.54
N GLU A 950 -67.14 19.95 29.34
CA GLU A 950 -65.90 19.32 29.79
C GLU A 950 -65.15 20.23 30.76
N LEU A 951 -64.56 19.63 31.79
CA LEU A 951 -63.54 20.19 32.67
C LEU A 951 -62.18 19.67 32.21
N TYR A 952 -61.17 20.53 32.18
CA TYR A 952 -59.79 20.14 31.93
C TYR A 952 -59.02 20.29 33.25
N ILE A 953 -58.63 19.16 33.84
CA ILE A 953 -58.15 19.07 35.22
C ILE A 953 -56.64 18.74 35.22
N PRO A 954 -55.75 19.69 35.58
CA PRO A 954 -54.33 19.41 35.71
C PRO A 954 -54.04 18.53 36.93
N VAL A 955 -53.37 17.40 36.71
CA VAL A 955 -52.98 16.44 37.75
C VAL A 955 -51.47 16.17 37.69
N LYS A 956 -50.91 15.77 38.83
CA LYS A 956 -49.61 15.12 38.91
C LYS A 956 -49.73 13.77 39.59
N LEU A 957 -49.14 12.75 38.99
CA LEU A 957 -48.95 11.43 39.58
C LEU A 957 -47.48 11.29 39.98
N ASN A 958 -47.17 11.20 41.27
CA ASN A 958 -45.87 10.70 41.71
C ASN A 958 -45.98 9.18 41.89
N TYR A 959 -44.97 8.45 41.44
CA TYR A 959 -44.90 6.99 41.49
C TYR A 959 -43.43 6.55 41.56
N GLY A 960 -43.15 5.24 41.65
CA GLY A 960 -41.80 4.70 41.91
C GLY A 960 -40.70 5.09 40.91
N TRP A 961 -41.08 5.60 39.72
CA TRP A 961 -40.17 6.07 38.68
C TRP A 961 -40.27 7.56 38.36
N GLY A 962 -40.90 8.39 39.21
CA GLY A 962 -40.87 9.85 39.11
C GLY A 962 -42.24 10.53 39.18
N THR A 963 -42.39 11.66 38.48
CA THR A 963 -43.64 12.43 38.43
C THR A 963 -44.15 12.59 37.00
N ILE A 964 -45.37 12.14 36.73
CA ILE A 964 -46.10 12.42 35.48
C ILE A 964 -46.99 13.63 35.69
N SER A 965 -46.93 14.64 34.81
CA SER A 965 -47.84 15.79 34.82
C SER A 965 -48.72 15.76 33.56
N LYS A 966 -50.05 15.74 33.72
CA LYS A 966 -51.00 15.68 32.60
C LYS A 966 -52.28 16.47 32.91
N THR A 967 -52.95 16.99 31.89
CA THR A 967 -54.31 17.54 32.03
C THR A 967 -55.31 16.49 31.56
N ILE A 968 -56.25 16.10 32.43
CA ILE A 968 -57.25 15.08 32.14
C ILE A 968 -58.60 15.74 31.84
N THR A 969 -59.27 15.26 30.79
CA THR A 969 -60.62 15.70 30.43
C THR A 969 -61.66 14.92 31.24
N VAL A 970 -62.51 15.65 31.96
CA VAL A 970 -63.65 15.08 32.71
C VAL A 970 -64.95 15.62 32.15
N LYS A 971 -65.85 14.72 31.76
CA LYS A 971 -67.17 15.09 31.23
C LYS A 971 -68.10 15.48 32.38
N VAL A 972 -68.94 16.47 32.14
CA VAL A 972 -70.01 16.91 33.04
C VAL A 972 -71.33 16.85 32.27
N TYR A 973 -72.15 15.86 32.60
CA TYR A 973 -73.47 15.69 31.99
C TYR A 973 -74.48 16.63 32.63
N LYS A 974 -75.38 17.23 31.84
CA LYS A 974 -76.49 18.01 32.41
C LYS A 974 -77.55 17.08 33.01
N THR A 975 -78.18 17.47 34.13
CA THR A 975 -79.40 16.80 34.60
C THR A 975 -80.45 16.72 33.49
N THR A 976 -80.99 15.52 33.29
CA THR A 976 -82.18 15.24 32.48
C THR A 976 -83.05 14.26 33.25
N ASP A 977 -84.38 14.33 33.06
CA ASP A 977 -85.37 13.51 33.78
C ASP A 977 -85.18 11.97 33.60
N SER A 978 -84.27 11.56 32.71
CA SER A 978 -83.88 10.18 32.42
C SER A 978 -82.68 9.65 33.22
N PHE A 979 -81.88 10.49 33.87
CA PHE A 979 -80.59 10.06 34.47
C PHE A 979 -80.69 9.50 35.90
N GLN A 980 -81.85 9.57 36.57
CA GLN A 980 -82.07 9.01 37.92
C GLN A 980 -82.09 7.46 37.98
N LYS A 981 -81.48 6.78 37.00
CA LYS A 981 -81.34 5.31 36.91
C LYS A 981 -80.14 4.91 36.03
N LYS A 982 -78.92 5.00 36.56
CA LYS A 982 -77.87 4.02 36.29
C LYS A 982 -77.40 3.49 37.63
#